data_AF-A0A7W4WCK4-F1
#
_entry.id   AF-A0A7W4WCK4-F1
#
_cell.length_a   1.000
_cell.length_b   1.000
_cell.length_c   1.000
_cell.angle_alpha   90.00
_cell.angle_beta   90.00
_cell.angle_gamma   90.00
#
_symmetry.space_group_name_H-M   'P 1'
#
loop_
_entity.id
_entity.type
_entity.pdbx_description
1 polymer ?
#
loop_
_entity_poly.entity_id
_entity_poly.type
_entity_poly.pdbx_seq_one_letter_code
_entity_poly.pdbx_strand_id
1 'polypeptide(L)'
;MGNFHRTGPVLLTGGLLAAGLLLSACERQPDSNAENQSPSANSTAAKANDWENPEIFQINKEPARATFYAYENRHLADKGTRENSRYFHSLNGEWKFNWVRKPGDRPMDFWKQGFDASNWGSIQVPSNWELQGHGIPHYVNIPYVFPADQPRIPHDYNPVGSYIKTLEIPDDWQDRQVFLHFGAVSSAMYLWVNGEKVGYSQGSKLPAEFNITRYVKPGDNKIAVEVYRWSDGSYLEDQDAWSLSGIDREVFAFSTPNTHIRDFTVTSDLDESYRNGDFALELDFAGSGSGTTPAELTVAVSDGDRVVFSESQTVEAGGDTRFQVAGEIEGVKPWSAETPDLYQLIIEARIGEDTQVIEQAIGFRNLKMENGQFLVNGVPVTIRGVNRHEHDPRTGKVLTRESMIRDIQLMKELNINAVRTSHYPNDPRWYELADQYGLYVLDEANIESHEYMEEGNKAARKDPSAREKYHLGYKPEWEAAHLARVANMVERDKNHPSVILWSLGNEAGIGPAFEKSSQWIRNNDPSRPVTYGGWGTVDGHSTLEYVDIYTPMYDFIPEMVDYAESNPGQPMIQAEYAHAMGNSIGNLQEYWDTIYHYPQLQGGFIWDWVDQTLFKTNAEGVEIMAYGGDFGESPRPDSDNFLANGVIQSDRTLNPHAWEIRKVYQPLKFEADKPQPLESGLEFTLWNRHDFLSADKFWIRWRLLENGRSIAEGAGPALETEAGEREKFQLRLPEYDRNPSAEYHLTIETLANEGTIPLLGRDHVVAWDQFQLHTPEQSAAAQQAKAKAKAKAKAKVSVKDGDHGLTVTGKNISVQFNKSNGQMVSYKIDGKELLIKGLTPNLWRAPIDNDAAWMLKDPTWKAATQEAQLVEFRHSADGSQSAVVNTLHQLGDQTAEFATEYRILGSGEIRVRAHFKPLKDGLPVLPRVGMNLVLKGEYKQLQWFGRGPHENYEDRKTGAAVGVYNAPVDSQYHDYSRPQETGNKTDVRWMSLTDGSGSGLRIEGEQLLSMSALPVLQSDLEHDRKSVRLHGAELRPKDLVSLNIDWKQMGVGGDNSWGARPLEKYQIPAASYSYGFRLIPQKSTVLAEHD
;
A
#
# COMPACT_ATOMS: atom_id res chain seq x y z
N MET A 1 3.53 -56.92 -4.94
CA MET A 1 2.96 -58.27 -4.71
C MET A 1 1.73 -58.08 -3.84
N GLY A 2 0.54 -58.62 -4.13
CA GLY A 2 0.08 -59.31 -5.35
C GLY A 2 -0.81 -58.42 -6.23
N ASN A 3 -1.23 -58.92 -7.40
CA ASN A 3 -1.92 -58.16 -8.46
C ASN A 3 -3.31 -58.74 -8.80
N PHE A 4 -3.96 -58.07 -9.78
CA PHE A 4 -5.09 -58.45 -10.65
C PHE A 4 -6.48 -57.88 -10.23
N HIS A 5 -7.18 -57.04 -11.02
CA HIS A 5 -7.68 -57.15 -12.42
C HIS A 5 -8.72 -58.29 -12.59
N ARG A 6 -9.88 -58.19 -13.27
CA ARG A 6 -10.62 -57.19 -14.12
C ARG A 6 -12.15 -57.60 -14.07
N THR A 7 -13.19 -57.05 -14.72
CA THR A 7 -13.43 -56.12 -15.84
C THR A 7 -14.88 -55.55 -15.76
N GLY A 8 -15.23 -54.49 -16.51
CA GLY A 8 -16.62 -54.19 -16.95
C GLY A 8 -16.86 -54.59 -18.42
N PRO A 9 -17.85 -54.04 -19.17
CA PRO A 9 -19.09 -53.31 -18.81
C PRO A 9 -20.35 -53.96 -19.49
N VAL A 10 -21.52 -53.27 -19.56
CA VAL A 10 -22.50 -53.22 -20.70
C VAL A 10 -23.81 -52.47 -20.32
N LEU A 11 -24.48 -51.86 -21.31
CA LEU A 11 -25.72 -51.06 -21.19
C LEU A 11 -27.02 -51.91 -21.21
N LEU A 12 -28.16 -51.31 -20.79
CA LEU A 12 -29.46 -51.42 -21.47
C LEU A 12 -30.43 -50.28 -21.08
N THR A 13 -31.60 -50.17 -21.73
CA THR A 13 -32.34 -48.90 -21.95
C THR A 13 -33.84 -48.91 -21.59
N GLY A 14 -34.41 -47.72 -21.29
CA GLY A 14 -35.85 -47.43 -21.22
C GLY A 14 -36.55 -47.73 -19.87
N GLY A 15 -37.72 -47.14 -19.54
CA GLY A 15 -38.45 -46.02 -20.17
C GLY A 15 -39.93 -45.90 -19.77
N LEU A 16 -40.42 -44.65 -19.58
CA LEU A 16 -41.83 -44.18 -19.64
C LEU A 16 -42.89 -44.51 -18.53
N LEU A 17 -43.59 -43.44 -18.10
CA LEU A 17 -45.04 -43.29 -17.78
C LEU A 17 -45.72 -43.85 -16.49
N ALA A 18 -46.00 -42.91 -15.57
CA ALA A 18 -47.35 -42.43 -15.15
C ALA A 18 -48.37 -43.26 -14.32
N ALA A 19 -48.59 -42.77 -13.08
CA ALA A 19 -49.87 -42.31 -12.48
C ALA A 19 -51.02 -43.28 -12.01
N GLY A 20 -51.59 -42.93 -10.84
CA GLY A 20 -52.84 -43.46 -10.23
C GLY A 20 -52.70 -43.57 -8.69
N LEU A 21 -53.41 -42.81 -7.83
CA LEU A 21 -54.86 -42.84 -7.50
C LEU A 21 -55.34 -44.23 -7.02
N LEU A 22 -56.00 -44.43 -5.88
CA LEU A 22 -56.80 -43.55 -4.98
C LEU A 22 -56.83 -44.13 -3.55
N LEU A 23 -57.19 -43.32 -2.53
CA LEU A 23 -58.36 -43.55 -1.65
C LEU A 23 -58.46 -42.51 -0.52
N SER A 24 -59.70 -42.12 -0.18
CA SER A 24 -60.05 -41.26 0.96
C SER A 24 -61.30 -41.80 1.66
N ALA A 25 -61.42 -41.59 2.98
CA ALA A 25 -62.63 -41.91 3.74
C ALA A 25 -62.91 -40.84 4.80
N CYS A 26 -64.15 -40.34 4.79
CA CYS A 26 -64.70 -39.36 5.74
C CYS A 26 -65.21 -40.12 7.00
N GLU A 27 -65.62 -39.53 8.13
CA GLU A 27 -65.87 -38.14 8.55
C GLU A 27 -66.19 -38.10 10.07
N ARG A 28 -66.04 -36.93 10.73
CA ARG A 28 -67.06 -36.26 11.61
C ARG A 28 -66.45 -35.35 12.70
N GLN A 29 -66.75 -34.05 12.61
CA GLN A 29 -66.82 -33.12 13.76
C GLN A 29 -68.26 -33.15 14.35
N PRO A 30 -68.56 -32.53 15.52
CA PRO A 30 -68.78 -31.06 15.63
C PRO A 30 -68.30 -30.48 17.01
N ASP A 31 -68.27 -29.16 17.33
CA ASP A 31 -68.40 -27.91 16.56
C ASP A 31 -67.86 -26.69 17.35
N SER A 32 -67.89 -25.52 16.69
CA SER A 32 -68.05 -24.16 17.27
C SER A 32 -66.84 -23.40 17.88
N ASN A 33 -66.76 -22.07 17.76
CA ASN A 33 -67.17 -21.17 16.66
C ASN A 33 -66.52 -19.78 16.80
N ALA A 34 -65.95 -19.25 15.72
CA ALA A 34 -65.73 -17.81 15.51
C ALA A 34 -65.56 -17.55 13.99
N GLU A 35 -66.12 -16.47 13.49
CA GLU A 35 -66.22 -16.21 12.04
C GLU A 35 -64.94 -15.62 11.46
N ASN A 36 -64.61 -15.99 10.22
CA ASN A 36 -63.50 -15.43 9.45
C ASN A 36 -64.05 -14.80 8.16
N GLN A 37 -64.05 -13.46 8.07
CA GLN A 37 -64.46 -12.75 6.86
C GLN A 37 -63.24 -12.42 6.00
N SER A 38 -63.10 -13.09 4.85
CA SER A 38 -62.01 -12.85 3.91
C SER A 38 -62.10 -11.47 3.26
N PRO A 39 -61.06 -10.60 3.39
CA PRO A 39 -60.89 -9.45 2.51
C PRO A 39 -60.40 -9.92 1.12
N SER A 40 -60.79 -9.20 0.08
CA SER A 40 -60.42 -9.48 -1.31
C SER A 40 -58.91 -9.46 -1.55
N ALA A 41 -58.40 -10.44 -2.30
CA ALA A 41 -57.07 -10.37 -2.90
C ALA A 41 -57.04 -9.25 -3.95
N ASN A 42 -56.48 -8.09 -3.58
CA ASN A 42 -56.20 -6.99 -4.50
C ASN A 42 -55.09 -6.06 -3.96
N SER A 43 -54.00 -6.66 -3.48
CA SER A 43 -52.74 -5.94 -3.23
C SER A 43 -51.86 -6.04 -4.47
N THR A 44 -51.88 -5.02 -5.32
CA THR A 44 -50.79 -4.81 -6.29
C THR A 44 -49.51 -4.55 -5.50
N ALA A 45 -48.66 -5.57 -5.36
CA ALA A 45 -47.31 -5.37 -4.86
C ALA A 45 -46.62 -4.32 -5.74
N ALA A 46 -46.11 -3.26 -5.11
CA ALA A 46 -45.31 -2.28 -5.83
C ALA A 46 -44.08 -3.00 -6.40
N LYS A 47 -43.82 -2.87 -7.70
CA LYS A 47 -42.60 -3.41 -8.30
C LYS A 47 -41.41 -2.75 -7.61
N ALA A 48 -40.47 -3.54 -7.10
CA ALA A 48 -39.22 -3.03 -6.56
C ALA A 48 -38.47 -2.20 -7.61
N ASN A 49 -37.66 -1.24 -7.13
CA ASN A 49 -36.75 -0.49 -8.00
C ASN A 49 -35.69 -1.42 -8.57
N ASP A 50 -35.18 -1.14 -9.78
CA ASP A 50 -34.08 -1.91 -10.36
C ASP A 50 -32.73 -1.70 -9.58
N TRP A 51 -32.70 -0.75 -8.62
CA TRP A 51 -31.61 -0.47 -7.67
C TRP A 51 -31.88 -0.94 -6.22
N GLU A 52 -32.93 -1.75 -6.02
CA GLU A 52 -33.22 -2.48 -4.78
C GLU A 52 -33.55 -3.95 -5.09
N ASN A 53 -32.88 -4.54 -6.09
CA ASN A 53 -33.06 -5.92 -6.51
C ASN A 53 -31.77 -6.53 -7.11
N PRO A 54 -31.04 -7.38 -6.37
CA PRO A 54 -29.76 -7.94 -6.82
C PRO A 54 -29.89 -8.92 -8.01
N GLU A 55 -31.10 -9.41 -8.33
CA GLU A 55 -31.35 -10.16 -9.57
C GLU A 55 -31.30 -9.27 -10.84
N ILE A 56 -31.31 -7.94 -10.71
CA ILE A 56 -31.35 -6.97 -11.83
C ILE A 56 -30.18 -5.98 -11.73
N PHE A 57 -28.94 -6.49 -11.70
CA PHE A 57 -27.74 -5.66 -11.74
C PHE A 57 -27.45 -5.03 -13.12
N GLN A 58 -28.13 -5.45 -14.19
CA GLN A 58 -27.97 -4.88 -15.53
C GLN A 58 -29.23 -5.04 -16.42
N ILE A 59 -29.46 -4.10 -17.34
CA ILE A 59 -30.51 -4.14 -18.37
C ILE A 59 -29.93 -3.61 -19.68
N ASN A 60 -29.96 -4.40 -20.76
CA ASN A 60 -29.49 -4.06 -22.11
C ASN A 60 -28.01 -3.59 -22.17
N LYS A 61 -27.19 -3.95 -21.17
CA LYS A 61 -25.73 -3.83 -21.21
C LYS A 61 -25.17 -4.93 -22.13
N GLU A 62 -24.19 -4.59 -22.96
CA GLU A 62 -23.49 -5.56 -23.80
C GLU A 62 -22.67 -6.55 -22.93
N PRO A 63 -22.37 -7.76 -23.43
CA PRO A 63 -21.42 -8.66 -22.76
C PRO A 63 -20.06 -8.00 -22.54
N ALA A 64 -19.35 -8.38 -21.47
CA ALA A 64 -17.95 -8.01 -21.32
C ALA A 64 -17.10 -8.61 -22.45
N ARG A 65 -16.02 -7.89 -22.78
CA ARG A 65 -15.04 -8.18 -23.84
C ARG A 65 -13.70 -7.62 -23.40
N ALA A 66 -12.61 -8.05 -24.02
CA ALA A 66 -11.27 -7.56 -23.74
C ALA A 66 -11.17 -6.04 -23.99
N THR A 67 -10.26 -5.37 -23.27
CA THR A 67 -9.95 -3.96 -23.52
C THR A 67 -9.26 -3.79 -24.87
N PHE A 68 -10.01 -3.36 -25.89
CA PHE A 68 -9.45 -2.98 -27.19
C PHE A 68 -10.30 -1.93 -27.92
N TYR A 69 -9.68 -1.29 -28.92
CA TYR A 69 -10.34 -0.48 -29.94
C TYR A 69 -9.96 -0.96 -31.34
N ALA A 70 -10.91 -0.95 -32.28
CA ALA A 70 -10.71 -1.41 -33.65
C ALA A 70 -10.69 -0.22 -34.63
N TYR A 71 -9.52 0.04 -35.23
CA TYR A 71 -9.28 1.16 -36.13
C TYR A 71 -9.68 0.85 -37.57
N GLU A 72 -10.04 1.89 -38.33
CA GLU A 72 -10.48 1.76 -39.72
C GLU A 72 -9.35 1.52 -40.75
N ASN A 73 -8.09 1.57 -40.31
CA ASN A 73 -6.91 1.18 -41.10
C ASN A 73 -5.66 1.01 -40.22
N ARG A 74 -4.65 0.33 -40.76
CA ARG A 74 -3.38 0.02 -40.10
C ARG A 74 -2.61 1.25 -39.58
N HIS A 75 -2.55 2.35 -40.34
CA HIS A 75 -1.83 3.58 -39.96
C HIS A 75 -2.46 4.35 -38.77
N LEU A 76 -3.69 4.01 -38.37
CA LEU A 76 -4.30 4.50 -37.14
C LEU A 76 -4.07 3.54 -35.96
N ALA A 77 -4.05 2.23 -36.23
CA ALA A 77 -3.67 1.21 -35.24
C ALA A 77 -2.22 1.43 -34.76
N ASP A 78 -1.27 1.62 -35.69
CA ASP A 78 0.17 1.88 -35.43
C ASP A 78 0.43 3.16 -34.59
N LYS A 79 -0.61 3.92 -34.21
CA LYS A 79 -0.55 5.11 -33.36
C LYS A 79 -1.22 4.95 -32.00
N GLY A 80 -1.98 3.87 -31.77
CA GLY A 80 -2.67 3.58 -30.51
C GLY A 80 -3.64 4.65 -29.99
N THR A 81 -3.97 5.68 -30.78
CA THR A 81 -4.69 6.87 -30.32
C THR A 81 -6.11 6.89 -30.88
N ARG A 82 -7.08 6.45 -30.08
CA ARG A 82 -8.51 6.28 -30.45
C ARG A 82 -9.12 7.57 -31.00
N GLU A 83 -8.71 8.71 -30.44
CA GLU A 83 -9.13 10.07 -30.78
C GLU A 83 -8.81 10.48 -32.23
N ASN A 84 -7.94 9.74 -32.93
CA ASN A 84 -7.65 9.95 -34.35
C ASN A 84 -8.57 9.14 -35.29
N SER A 85 -9.38 8.21 -34.78
CA SER A 85 -10.36 7.46 -35.57
C SER A 85 -11.61 8.31 -35.81
N ARG A 86 -12.15 8.28 -37.04
CA ARG A 86 -13.44 8.92 -37.33
C ARG A 86 -14.63 8.23 -36.65
N TYR A 87 -14.42 7.00 -36.16
CA TYR A 87 -15.42 6.19 -35.47
C TYR A 87 -15.36 6.30 -33.93
N PHE A 88 -14.66 7.31 -33.40
CA PHE A 88 -14.59 7.60 -31.97
C PHE A 88 -15.11 9.02 -31.65
N HIS A 89 -15.81 9.19 -30.54
CA HIS A 89 -16.24 10.50 -30.04
C HIS A 89 -16.19 10.55 -28.51
N SER A 90 -15.21 11.26 -27.94
CA SER A 90 -15.13 11.43 -26.47
C SER A 90 -16.28 12.31 -25.96
N LEU A 91 -16.89 11.89 -24.86
CA LEU A 91 -17.93 12.64 -24.15
C LEU A 91 -17.42 13.21 -22.81
N ASN A 92 -16.12 13.10 -22.52
CA ASN A 92 -15.46 13.72 -21.37
C ASN A 92 -15.60 15.27 -21.37
N GLY A 93 -15.11 15.92 -20.31
CA GLY A 93 -15.25 17.36 -20.10
C GLY A 93 -16.62 17.73 -19.53
N GLU A 94 -17.17 18.88 -19.95
CA GLU A 94 -18.38 19.43 -19.31
C GLU A 94 -19.67 18.67 -19.66
N TRP A 95 -20.49 18.38 -18.64
CA TRP A 95 -21.87 17.91 -18.74
C TRP A 95 -22.80 18.88 -18.00
N LYS A 96 -24.07 18.99 -18.43
CA LYS A 96 -25.12 19.65 -17.62
C LYS A 96 -25.52 18.76 -16.47
N PHE A 97 -25.62 19.32 -15.26
CA PHE A 97 -25.75 18.54 -14.03
C PHE A 97 -26.78 19.10 -13.04
N ASN A 98 -27.51 18.19 -12.40
CA ASN A 98 -28.36 18.46 -11.25
C ASN A 98 -28.15 17.38 -10.18
N TRP A 99 -27.95 17.81 -8.94
CA TRP A 99 -27.79 16.94 -7.78
C TRP A 99 -28.95 17.15 -6.81
N VAL A 100 -29.49 16.05 -6.27
CA VAL A 100 -30.50 16.07 -5.21
C VAL A 100 -30.12 15.16 -4.05
N ARG A 101 -30.59 15.49 -2.83
CA ARG A 101 -30.24 14.76 -1.60
C ARG A 101 -30.82 13.34 -1.53
N LYS A 102 -31.91 13.06 -2.24
CA LYS A 102 -32.66 11.79 -2.16
C LYS A 102 -33.43 11.48 -3.45
N PRO A 103 -33.78 10.21 -3.73
CA PRO A 103 -34.37 9.81 -5.01
C PRO A 103 -35.77 10.41 -5.29
N GLY A 104 -36.51 10.78 -4.24
CA GLY A 104 -37.85 11.38 -4.37
C GLY A 104 -37.87 12.83 -4.83
N ASP A 105 -36.74 13.55 -4.75
CA ASP A 105 -36.66 14.98 -5.13
C ASP A 105 -36.12 15.17 -6.56
N ARG A 106 -35.72 14.09 -7.24
CA ARG A 106 -34.99 14.15 -8.52
C ARG A 106 -35.87 14.62 -9.67
N PRO A 107 -35.30 15.21 -10.75
CA PRO A 107 -36.07 15.76 -11.86
C PRO A 107 -36.60 14.63 -12.77
N MET A 108 -37.69 13.96 -12.36
CA MET A 108 -38.29 12.75 -12.96
C MET A 108 -38.48 12.72 -14.49
N ASP A 109 -38.48 13.88 -15.15
CA ASP A 109 -38.72 14.08 -16.57
C ASP A 109 -37.47 14.52 -17.37
N PHE A 110 -36.29 14.64 -16.73
CA PHE A 110 -35.10 15.28 -17.33
C PHE A 110 -34.59 14.62 -18.63
N TRP A 111 -34.81 13.32 -18.77
CA TRP A 111 -34.46 12.51 -19.93
C TRP A 111 -35.27 12.87 -21.19
N LYS A 112 -36.46 13.46 -21.06
CA LYS A 112 -37.33 13.80 -22.21
C LYS A 112 -36.63 14.77 -23.16
N GLN A 113 -36.81 14.57 -24.46
CA GLN A 113 -36.11 15.33 -25.50
C GLN A 113 -36.29 16.85 -25.37
N GLY A 114 -37.51 17.30 -25.08
CA GLY A 114 -37.86 18.72 -24.90
C GLY A 114 -37.67 19.29 -23.48
N PHE A 115 -36.99 18.58 -22.57
CA PHE A 115 -36.71 19.12 -21.22
C PHE A 115 -35.59 20.16 -21.27
N ASP A 116 -35.88 21.37 -20.76
CA ASP A 116 -34.96 22.50 -20.68
C ASP A 116 -34.03 22.41 -19.46
N ALA A 117 -32.74 22.17 -19.71
CA ALA A 117 -31.67 22.17 -18.72
C ALA A 117 -30.81 23.46 -18.74
N SER A 118 -31.29 24.55 -19.34
CA SER A 118 -30.57 25.84 -19.40
C SER A 118 -30.20 26.38 -18.00
N ASN A 119 -31.12 26.21 -17.04
CA ASN A 119 -30.96 26.62 -15.64
C ASN A 119 -30.13 25.63 -14.79
N TRP A 120 -29.63 24.54 -15.36
CA TRP A 120 -28.74 23.62 -14.65
C TRP A 120 -27.30 24.12 -14.65
N GLY A 121 -26.57 23.81 -13.58
CA GLY A 121 -25.13 23.97 -13.52
C GLY A 121 -24.42 22.96 -14.43
N SER A 122 -23.10 22.88 -14.29
CA SER A 122 -22.27 21.91 -14.99
C SER A 122 -21.31 21.20 -14.06
N ILE A 123 -20.83 20.04 -14.51
CA ILE A 123 -19.84 19.20 -13.82
C ILE A 123 -18.83 18.69 -14.87
N GLN A 124 -17.57 18.53 -14.48
CA GLN A 124 -16.59 17.81 -15.31
C GLN A 124 -16.77 16.28 -15.18
N VAL A 125 -16.58 15.56 -16.29
CA VAL A 125 -16.58 14.09 -16.36
C VAL A 125 -15.30 13.62 -17.04
N PRO A 126 -14.55 12.64 -16.50
CA PRO A 126 -14.80 11.93 -15.24
C PRO A 126 -14.63 12.80 -13.97
N SER A 127 -15.36 12.46 -12.91
CA SER A 127 -15.21 12.99 -11.55
C SER A 127 -16.02 12.24 -10.50
N ASN A 128 -15.61 12.38 -9.23
CA ASN A 128 -16.52 12.20 -8.10
C ASN A 128 -17.21 13.54 -7.78
N TRP A 129 -18.55 13.55 -7.64
CA TRP A 129 -19.30 14.81 -7.49
C TRP A 129 -19.04 15.50 -6.13
N GLU A 130 -18.63 14.73 -5.12
CA GLU A 130 -18.25 15.23 -3.79
C GLU A 130 -17.11 16.25 -3.88
N LEU A 131 -16.15 16.01 -4.78
CA LEU A 131 -14.96 16.84 -4.97
C LEU A 131 -15.21 18.03 -5.92
N GLN A 132 -16.38 18.09 -6.55
CA GLN A 132 -16.92 19.28 -7.21
C GLN A 132 -18.00 20.00 -6.37
N GLY A 133 -18.09 19.71 -5.06
CA GLY A 133 -18.91 20.46 -4.11
C GLY A 133 -20.38 20.01 -4.00
N HIS A 134 -20.70 18.80 -4.45
CA HIS A 134 -22.04 18.23 -4.36
C HIS A 134 -22.09 17.11 -3.30
N GLY A 135 -22.82 17.32 -2.20
CA GLY A 135 -22.75 16.41 -1.05
C GLY A 135 -21.38 16.48 -0.34
N ILE A 136 -20.99 15.41 0.35
CA ILE A 136 -19.69 15.28 1.03
C ILE A 136 -19.13 13.85 0.93
N PRO A 137 -17.80 13.66 0.92
CA PRO A 137 -17.17 12.36 1.12
C PRO A 137 -17.57 11.76 2.46
N HIS A 138 -17.76 10.44 2.50
CA HIS A 138 -17.90 9.67 3.75
C HIS A 138 -16.79 8.63 3.80
N TYR A 139 -16.15 8.48 4.96
CA TYR A 139 -15.21 7.40 5.23
C TYR A 139 -15.61 6.64 6.50
N VAL A 140 -15.69 5.33 6.32
CA VAL A 140 -15.90 4.27 7.30
C VAL A 140 -15.08 3.08 6.79
N ASN A 141 -14.56 2.26 7.70
CA ASN A 141 -14.10 0.91 7.40
C ASN A 141 -15.34 -0.02 7.43
N ILE A 142 -15.31 -1.12 8.19
CA ILE A 142 -16.26 -2.23 8.23
C ILE A 142 -17.77 -1.89 8.12
N PRO A 143 -18.34 -0.85 8.78
CA PRO A 143 -19.79 -0.65 8.76
C PRO A 143 -20.26 0.17 7.56
N TYR A 144 -21.18 -0.36 6.74
CA TYR A 144 -21.81 0.35 5.62
C TYR A 144 -22.22 1.78 6.01
N VAL A 145 -21.94 2.77 5.16
CA VAL A 145 -22.34 4.19 5.39
C VAL A 145 -23.86 4.35 5.57
N PHE A 146 -24.65 3.40 5.06
CA PHE A 146 -26.10 3.27 5.22
C PHE A 146 -26.45 2.05 6.12
N PRO A 147 -27.72 1.85 6.54
CA PRO A 147 -28.09 0.70 7.37
C PRO A 147 -27.93 -0.63 6.64
N ALA A 148 -27.36 -1.64 7.31
CA ALA A 148 -27.17 -3.00 6.78
C ALA A 148 -28.48 -3.81 6.68
N ASP A 149 -29.32 -3.51 5.68
CA ASP A 149 -30.68 -4.04 5.55
C ASP A 149 -30.98 -4.59 4.14
N GLN A 150 -30.07 -5.43 3.62
CA GLN A 150 -30.08 -5.89 2.24
C GLN A 150 -31.40 -6.58 1.80
N PRO A 151 -31.86 -6.35 0.55
CA PRO A 151 -31.28 -5.49 -0.50
C PRO A 151 -31.79 -4.03 -0.45
N ARG A 152 -32.40 -3.58 0.65
CA ARG A 152 -33.05 -2.25 0.72
C ARG A 152 -32.02 -1.13 0.87
N ILE A 153 -32.34 0.04 0.35
CA ILE A 153 -31.49 1.24 0.40
C ILE A 153 -32.30 2.42 0.99
N PRO A 154 -31.69 3.42 1.65
CA PRO A 154 -32.46 4.56 2.20
C PRO A 154 -33.09 5.45 1.10
N HIS A 155 -34.33 5.89 1.33
CA HIS A 155 -35.06 6.79 0.40
C HIS A 155 -35.12 8.25 0.89
N ASP A 156 -34.69 8.52 2.12
CA ASP A 156 -34.63 9.84 2.76
C ASP A 156 -33.25 10.50 2.63
N TYR A 157 -32.19 9.70 2.55
CA TYR A 157 -30.85 10.11 2.10
C TYR A 157 -30.22 9.04 1.21
N ASN A 158 -30.27 9.27 -0.11
CA ASN A 158 -29.49 8.56 -1.13
C ASN A 158 -29.33 9.54 -2.30
N PRO A 159 -28.20 10.28 -2.35
CA PRO A 159 -28.02 11.31 -3.37
C PRO A 159 -28.11 10.80 -4.81
N VAL A 160 -28.74 11.59 -5.67
CA VAL A 160 -28.90 11.28 -7.10
C VAL A 160 -28.34 12.42 -7.94
N GLY A 161 -27.49 12.07 -8.90
CA GLY A 161 -26.95 12.96 -9.93
C GLY A 161 -27.62 12.71 -11.28
N SER A 162 -28.29 13.72 -11.82
CA SER A 162 -28.84 13.72 -13.16
C SER A 162 -27.92 14.48 -14.12
N TYR A 163 -27.43 13.79 -15.15
CA TYR A 163 -26.47 14.29 -16.12
C TYR A 163 -27.10 14.40 -17.52
N ILE A 164 -26.79 15.46 -18.27
CA ILE A 164 -27.19 15.64 -19.68
C ILE A 164 -25.98 16.07 -20.53
N LYS A 165 -25.81 15.46 -21.70
CA LYS A 165 -24.80 15.78 -22.72
C LYS A 165 -25.41 15.69 -24.12
N THR A 166 -24.89 16.45 -25.07
CA THR A 166 -25.16 16.25 -26.49
C THR A 166 -24.08 15.35 -27.09
N LEU A 167 -24.49 14.31 -27.80
CA LEU A 167 -23.64 13.51 -28.68
C LEU A 167 -23.96 13.89 -30.13
N GLU A 168 -22.98 14.42 -30.85
CA GLU A 168 -23.09 14.63 -32.29
C GLU A 168 -22.74 13.32 -33.01
N ILE A 169 -23.64 12.83 -33.86
CA ILE A 169 -23.43 11.63 -34.70
C ILE A 169 -23.09 12.10 -36.12
N PRO A 170 -21.86 11.90 -36.62
CA PRO A 170 -21.46 12.27 -37.98
C PRO A 170 -22.22 11.49 -39.07
N ASP A 171 -22.26 12.06 -40.28
CA ASP A 171 -22.89 11.42 -41.44
C ASP A 171 -22.23 10.07 -41.82
N ASP A 172 -20.93 9.88 -41.57
CA ASP A 172 -20.23 8.61 -41.87
C ASP A 172 -20.39 7.52 -40.79
N TRP A 173 -21.23 7.78 -39.77
CA TRP A 173 -21.77 6.77 -38.85
C TRP A 173 -23.12 6.20 -39.35
N GLN A 174 -23.64 6.68 -40.49
CA GLN A 174 -24.88 6.18 -41.08
C GLN A 174 -24.75 4.70 -41.51
N ASP A 175 -25.83 3.94 -41.29
CA ASP A 175 -25.93 2.49 -41.55
C ASP A 175 -24.90 1.62 -40.80
N ARG A 176 -24.17 2.17 -39.83
CA ARG A 176 -23.27 1.46 -38.90
C ARG A 176 -23.95 1.20 -37.56
N GLN A 177 -23.30 0.40 -36.71
CA GLN A 177 -23.68 0.32 -35.30
C GLN A 177 -22.99 1.42 -34.49
N VAL A 178 -23.64 1.85 -33.41
CA VAL A 178 -23.17 2.90 -32.50
C VAL A 178 -23.32 2.42 -31.07
N PHE A 179 -22.23 2.50 -30.31
CA PHE A 179 -22.13 2.09 -28.91
C PHE A 179 -21.78 3.29 -28.03
N LEU A 180 -22.22 3.24 -26.77
CA LEU A 180 -21.86 4.20 -25.73
C LEU A 180 -21.18 3.47 -24.58
N HIS A 181 -19.95 3.87 -24.27
CA HIS A 181 -19.09 3.29 -23.23
C HIS A 181 -19.01 4.23 -22.03
N PHE A 182 -19.19 3.67 -20.82
CA PHE A 182 -18.85 4.30 -19.54
C PHE A 182 -17.82 3.42 -18.83
N GLY A 183 -16.62 3.92 -18.55
CA GLY A 183 -15.53 3.10 -17.99
C GLY A 183 -15.72 2.70 -16.52
N ALA A 184 -16.41 3.53 -15.74
CA ALA A 184 -16.82 3.30 -14.35
C ALA A 184 -17.85 4.35 -13.92
N VAL A 185 -18.82 3.94 -13.09
CA VAL A 185 -19.86 4.82 -12.50
C VAL A 185 -20.24 4.30 -11.11
N SER A 186 -20.08 5.10 -10.06
CA SER A 186 -20.42 4.74 -8.67
C SER A 186 -21.77 5.31 -8.22
N SER A 187 -22.76 4.51 -7.77
CA SER A 187 -22.81 3.03 -7.68
C SER A 187 -23.62 2.34 -8.80
N ALA A 188 -24.66 3.02 -9.31
CA ALA A 188 -25.54 2.49 -10.34
C ALA A 188 -26.14 3.60 -11.21
N MET A 189 -26.46 3.27 -12.47
CA MET A 189 -26.92 4.23 -13.48
C MET A 189 -28.06 3.73 -14.36
N TYR A 190 -29.06 4.59 -14.62
CA TYR A 190 -29.97 4.44 -15.76
C TYR A 190 -29.53 5.31 -16.94
N LEU A 191 -29.72 4.82 -18.16
CA LEU A 191 -29.39 5.52 -19.41
C LEU A 191 -30.63 5.77 -20.28
N TRP A 192 -30.75 6.98 -20.82
CA TRP A 192 -31.68 7.35 -21.89
C TRP A 192 -30.96 8.04 -23.04
N VAL A 193 -31.45 7.81 -24.27
CA VAL A 193 -31.00 8.50 -25.49
C VAL A 193 -32.23 9.04 -26.21
N ASN A 194 -32.20 10.31 -26.59
CA ASN A 194 -33.29 11.06 -27.24
C ASN A 194 -34.67 11.02 -26.55
N GLY A 195 -34.76 10.55 -25.30
CA GLY A 195 -36.00 10.39 -24.54
C GLY A 195 -36.49 8.94 -24.41
N GLU A 196 -35.77 7.96 -24.95
CA GLU A 196 -36.08 6.53 -24.80
C GLU A 196 -35.12 5.88 -23.79
N LYS A 197 -35.63 4.97 -22.93
CA LYS A 197 -34.78 4.26 -21.95
C LYS A 197 -33.97 3.20 -22.69
N VAL A 198 -32.64 3.31 -22.59
CA VAL A 198 -31.70 2.35 -23.17
C VAL A 198 -31.51 1.18 -22.23
N GLY A 199 -31.10 1.43 -20.99
CA GLY A 199 -30.65 0.37 -20.08
C GLY A 199 -30.41 0.80 -18.63
N TYR A 200 -29.72 -0.08 -17.91
CA TYR A 200 -29.32 0.06 -16.51
C TYR A 200 -28.01 -0.72 -16.26
N SER A 201 -27.15 -0.25 -15.36
CA SER A 201 -25.99 -1.01 -14.87
C SER A 201 -25.67 -0.67 -13.42
N GLN A 202 -25.23 -1.68 -12.68
CA GLN A 202 -24.48 -1.59 -11.43
C GLN A 202 -23.02 -2.04 -11.66
N GLY A 203 -22.21 -2.11 -10.59
CA GLY A 203 -20.86 -2.67 -10.59
C GLY A 203 -19.80 -1.61 -10.90
N SER A 204 -19.43 -0.81 -9.90
CA SER A 204 -18.91 0.54 -10.15
C SER A 204 -17.46 0.67 -10.64
N LYS A 205 -16.78 -0.43 -10.97
CA LYS A 205 -15.35 -0.46 -11.34
C LYS A 205 -15.06 -1.26 -12.62
N LEU A 206 -16.11 -1.66 -13.34
CA LEU A 206 -16.03 -2.33 -14.64
C LEU A 206 -16.91 -1.59 -15.66
N PRO A 207 -16.54 -1.60 -16.96
CA PRO A 207 -17.20 -0.78 -17.95
C PRO A 207 -18.66 -1.18 -18.18
N ALA A 208 -19.47 -0.23 -18.64
CA ALA A 208 -20.82 -0.43 -19.11
C ALA A 208 -20.94 0.07 -20.56
N GLU A 209 -21.00 -0.87 -21.51
CA GLU A 209 -21.26 -0.59 -22.92
C GLU A 209 -22.74 -0.87 -23.24
N PHE A 210 -23.33 -0.04 -24.10
CA PHE A 210 -24.70 -0.17 -24.59
C PHE A 210 -24.76 0.09 -26.09
N ASN A 211 -25.36 -0.80 -26.88
CA ASN A 211 -25.68 -0.54 -28.28
C ASN A 211 -26.82 0.49 -28.39
N ILE A 212 -26.49 1.72 -28.79
CA ILE A 212 -27.44 2.84 -28.89
C ILE A 212 -27.97 3.07 -30.31
N THR A 213 -27.55 2.27 -31.29
CA THR A 213 -27.84 2.43 -32.75
C THR A 213 -29.30 2.78 -33.05
N ARG A 214 -30.27 2.10 -32.43
CA ARG A 214 -31.71 2.30 -32.71
C ARG A 214 -32.33 3.57 -32.09
N TYR A 215 -31.61 4.24 -31.20
CA TYR A 215 -32.09 5.42 -30.46
C TYR A 215 -31.46 6.73 -30.98
N VAL A 216 -30.41 6.63 -31.81
CA VAL A 216 -29.71 7.78 -32.40
C VAL A 216 -30.20 8.11 -33.81
N LYS A 217 -29.78 9.29 -34.28
CA LYS A 217 -30.02 9.88 -35.60
C LYS A 217 -28.79 10.72 -35.99
N PRO A 218 -28.58 11.09 -37.26
CA PRO A 218 -27.53 12.05 -37.63
C PRO A 218 -27.67 13.39 -36.90
N GLY A 219 -26.54 14.04 -36.60
CA GLY A 219 -26.45 15.31 -35.87
C GLY A 219 -26.67 15.18 -34.35
N ASP A 220 -27.33 16.18 -33.74
CA ASP A 220 -27.48 16.30 -32.28
C ASP A 220 -28.39 15.22 -31.66
N ASN A 221 -27.84 14.43 -30.73
CA ASN A 221 -28.55 13.45 -29.91
C ASN A 221 -28.44 13.81 -28.42
N LYS A 222 -29.55 13.72 -27.68
CA LYS A 222 -29.54 13.97 -26.22
C LYS A 222 -29.20 12.68 -25.47
N ILE A 223 -28.08 12.67 -24.75
CA ILE A 223 -27.75 11.65 -23.74
C ILE A 223 -28.22 12.14 -22.38
N ALA A 224 -28.87 11.27 -21.61
CA ALA A 224 -29.29 11.55 -20.24
C ALA A 224 -29.01 10.35 -19.32
N VAL A 225 -28.39 10.60 -18.16
CA VAL A 225 -27.97 9.57 -17.20
C VAL A 225 -28.46 9.94 -15.79
N GLU A 226 -29.02 8.98 -15.07
CA GLU A 226 -29.45 9.12 -13.67
C GLU A 226 -28.60 8.19 -12.80
N VAL A 227 -27.68 8.75 -12.02
CA VAL A 227 -26.71 8.02 -11.18
C VAL A 227 -27.09 8.12 -9.71
N TYR A 228 -27.10 6.99 -9.01
CA TYR A 228 -27.42 6.88 -7.59
C TYR A 228 -26.15 6.69 -6.76
N ARG A 229 -26.06 7.31 -5.58
CA ARG A 229 -24.96 7.09 -4.62
C ARG A 229 -24.94 5.66 -4.10
N TRP A 230 -26.12 5.14 -3.78
CA TRP A 230 -26.31 3.78 -3.27
C TRP A 230 -27.39 3.03 -4.04
N SER A 231 -27.15 1.74 -4.22
CA SER A 231 -28.00 0.73 -4.86
C SER A 231 -27.79 -0.60 -4.15
N ASP A 232 -28.59 -1.64 -4.41
CA ASP A 232 -28.31 -2.98 -3.86
C ASP A 232 -26.86 -3.43 -4.14
N GLY A 233 -26.30 -3.22 -5.32
CA GLY A 233 -24.89 -3.48 -5.61
C GLY A 233 -23.86 -2.78 -4.71
N SER A 234 -24.22 -1.76 -3.93
CA SER A 234 -23.36 -1.18 -2.89
C SER A 234 -23.13 -2.11 -1.70
N TYR A 235 -23.96 -3.14 -1.51
CA TYR A 235 -23.71 -4.22 -0.55
C TYR A 235 -22.56 -5.16 -0.97
N LEU A 236 -21.99 -4.99 -2.17
CA LEU A 236 -20.78 -5.67 -2.65
C LEU A 236 -19.62 -4.68 -2.90
N GLU A 237 -19.70 -3.45 -2.38
CA GLU A 237 -18.72 -2.37 -2.57
C GLU A 237 -18.42 -1.68 -1.22
N ASP A 238 -18.16 -2.49 -0.20
CA ASP A 238 -17.95 -2.12 1.22
C ASP A 238 -16.47 -1.95 1.59
N GLN A 239 -15.61 -1.56 0.64
CA GLN A 239 -14.15 -1.44 0.84
C GLN A 239 -13.76 -0.34 1.84
N ASP A 240 -12.64 -0.55 2.57
CA ASP A 240 -12.00 0.42 3.49
C ASP A 240 -11.40 1.64 2.74
N ALA A 241 -12.26 2.47 2.17
CA ALA A 241 -11.93 3.57 1.27
C ALA A 241 -13.00 4.67 1.31
N TRP A 242 -12.76 5.78 0.61
CA TRP A 242 -13.80 6.81 0.49
C TRP A 242 -15.04 6.32 -0.28
N SER A 243 -16.21 6.47 0.35
CA SER A 243 -17.51 6.35 -0.31
C SER A 243 -17.79 7.63 -1.10
N LEU A 244 -17.43 7.60 -2.38
CA LEU A 244 -17.62 8.67 -3.38
C LEU A 244 -18.61 8.25 -4.47
N SER A 245 -19.11 9.17 -5.28
CA SER A 245 -20.12 8.86 -6.31
C SER A 245 -20.01 9.73 -7.56
N GLY A 246 -20.58 9.28 -8.67
CA GLY A 246 -20.51 9.93 -9.97
C GLY A 246 -19.94 9.02 -11.06
N ILE A 247 -19.48 9.63 -12.16
CA ILE A 247 -18.89 8.95 -13.32
C ILE A 247 -17.37 9.12 -13.22
N ASP A 248 -16.65 8.14 -12.68
CA ASP A 248 -15.26 8.29 -12.23
C ASP A 248 -14.19 7.76 -13.21
N ARG A 249 -14.59 7.09 -14.30
CA ARG A 249 -13.72 6.88 -15.47
C ARG A 249 -14.41 7.38 -16.76
N GLU A 250 -13.69 7.31 -17.88
CA GLU A 250 -14.07 8.00 -19.12
C GLU A 250 -15.44 7.61 -19.72
N VAL A 251 -15.99 8.51 -20.54
CA VAL A 251 -17.18 8.27 -21.35
C VAL A 251 -16.88 8.62 -22.81
N PHE A 252 -17.22 7.71 -23.73
CA PHE A 252 -17.11 7.94 -25.17
C PHE A 252 -18.18 7.16 -25.94
N ALA A 253 -18.51 7.61 -27.14
CA ALA A 253 -19.24 6.84 -28.13
C ALA A 253 -18.28 6.30 -29.20
N PHE A 254 -18.59 5.14 -29.77
CA PHE A 254 -17.84 4.57 -30.88
C PHE A 254 -18.75 3.85 -31.90
N SER A 255 -18.24 3.63 -33.11
CA SER A 255 -18.99 2.98 -34.20
C SER A 255 -18.28 1.79 -34.84
N THR A 256 -18.99 0.67 -34.97
CA THR A 256 -18.51 -0.54 -35.64
C THR A 256 -19.36 -0.86 -36.87
N PRO A 257 -18.84 -1.64 -37.84
CA PRO A 257 -19.67 -2.15 -38.94
C PRO A 257 -20.77 -3.11 -38.43
N ASN A 258 -21.79 -3.38 -39.24
CA ASN A 258 -22.87 -4.30 -38.85
C ASN A 258 -22.41 -5.75 -38.59
N THR A 259 -21.29 -6.15 -39.19
CA THR A 259 -20.56 -7.39 -38.91
C THR A 259 -19.16 -6.99 -38.45
N HIS A 260 -18.77 -7.36 -37.24
CA HIS A 260 -17.55 -6.85 -36.61
C HIS A 260 -16.92 -7.84 -35.64
N ILE A 261 -15.62 -7.67 -35.37
CA ILE A 261 -14.94 -8.32 -34.23
C ILE A 261 -15.59 -7.81 -32.94
N ARG A 262 -16.18 -8.72 -32.16
CA ARG A 262 -16.75 -8.45 -30.83
C ARG A 262 -15.69 -8.55 -29.74
N ASP A 263 -14.91 -9.62 -29.77
CA ASP A 263 -13.95 -9.95 -28.72
C ASP A 263 -12.84 -10.89 -29.22
N PHE A 264 -11.75 -10.99 -28.47
CA PHE A 264 -10.67 -11.94 -28.73
C PHE A 264 -9.94 -12.38 -27.45
N THR A 265 -9.45 -13.62 -27.45
CA THR A 265 -8.61 -14.19 -26.39
C THR A 265 -7.25 -14.56 -26.96
N VAL A 266 -6.17 -14.15 -26.29
CA VAL A 266 -4.80 -14.53 -26.67
C VAL A 266 -4.21 -15.51 -25.68
N THR A 267 -3.78 -16.67 -26.17
CA THR A 267 -2.79 -17.51 -25.49
C THR A 267 -1.39 -17.07 -25.96
N SER A 268 -0.53 -16.73 -25.01
CA SER A 268 0.90 -16.48 -25.23
C SER A 268 1.69 -17.22 -24.14
N ASP A 269 1.63 -18.54 -24.20
CA ASP A 269 2.26 -19.45 -23.25
C ASP A 269 3.67 -19.83 -23.73
N LEU A 270 4.38 -20.68 -22.99
CA LEU A 270 5.68 -21.23 -23.38
C LEU A 270 5.66 -22.76 -23.44
N ASP A 271 6.50 -23.32 -24.31
CA ASP A 271 6.73 -24.76 -24.41
C ASP A 271 7.33 -25.36 -23.12
N GLU A 272 7.37 -26.70 -23.01
CA GLU A 272 7.94 -27.40 -21.84
C GLU A 272 9.42 -27.06 -21.56
N SER A 273 10.16 -26.46 -22.51
CA SER A 273 11.55 -25.98 -22.33
C SER A 273 11.66 -24.48 -21.99
N TYR A 274 10.54 -23.76 -21.91
CA TYR A 274 10.41 -22.33 -21.64
C TYR A 274 11.19 -21.41 -22.61
N ARG A 275 11.15 -21.73 -23.92
CA ARG A 275 11.96 -21.07 -24.97
C ARG A 275 11.19 -20.68 -26.22
N ASN A 276 10.23 -21.50 -26.61
CA ASN A 276 9.37 -21.25 -27.76
C ASN A 276 8.00 -20.79 -27.26
N GLY A 277 7.39 -19.85 -27.98
CA GLY A 277 6.10 -19.28 -27.61
C GLY A 277 4.96 -20.06 -28.21
N ASP A 278 4.09 -20.62 -27.38
CA ASP A 278 2.85 -21.25 -27.80
C ASP A 278 1.78 -20.16 -27.98
N PHE A 279 1.62 -19.70 -29.22
CA PHE A 279 0.67 -18.65 -29.58
C PHE A 279 -0.66 -19.24 -30.04
N ALA A 280 -1.77 -18.72 -29.50
CA ALA A 280 -3.10 -18.90 -30.07
C ALA A 280 -3.94 -17.62 -29.94
N LEU A 281 -4.86 -17.44 -30.89
CA LEU A 281 -5.84 -16.37 -30.90
C LEU A 281 -7.23 -16.97 -31.18
N GLU A 282 -8.16 -16.81 -30.24
CA GLU A 282 -9.59 -16.97 -30.49
C GLU A 282 -10.20 -15.61 -30.85
N LEU A 283 -11.09 -15.58 -31.84
CA LEU A 283 -11.69 -14.36 -32.37
C LEU A 283 -13.21 -14.54 -32.56
N ASP A 284 -14.01 -13.74 -31.85
CA ASP A 284 -15.47 -13.77 -31.91
C ASP A 284 -16.01 -12.65 -32.82
N PHE A 285 -16.83 -12.99 -33.82
CA PHE A 285 -17.50 -12.04 -34.70
C PHE A 285 -18.99 -11.90 -34.40
N ALA A 286 -19.45 -10.67 -34.14
CA ALA A 286 -20.87 -10.33 -34.10
C ALA A 286 -21.40 -9.92 -35.49
N GLY A 287 -22.71 -10.02 -35.70
CA GLY A 287 -23.36 -9.66 -36.97
C GLY A 287 -24.84 -9.29 -36.79
N SER A 288 -25.36 -8.38 -37.62
CA SER A 288 -26.76 -7.97 -37.60
C SER A 288 -27.70 -9.05 -38.20
N GLY A 289 -27.94 -10.11 -37.45
CA GLY A 289 -28.76 -11.26 -37.84
C GLY A 289 -27.93 -12.53 -38.12
N SER A 290 -28.60 -13.62 -38.49
CA SER A 290 -28.00 -14.96 -38.62
C SER A 290 -27.28 -15.20 -39.97
N GLY A 291 -26.65 -14.18 -40.53
CA GLY A 291 -25.93 -14.25 -41.80
C GLY A 291 -24.44 -13.99 -41.60
N THR A 292 -23.60 -14.75 -42.31
CA THR A 292 -22.16 -14.52 -42.35
C THR A 292 -21.78 -13.64 -43.55
N THR A 293 -20.57 -13.08 -43.51
CA THR A 293 -19.93 -12.35 -44.61
C THR A 293 -18.49 -12.81 -44.72
N PRO A 294 -17.99 -13.17 -45.92
CA PRO A 294 -16.57 -13.48 -46.12
C PRO A 294 -15.68 -12.31 -45.71
N ALA A 295 -14.70 -12.58 -44.86
CA ALA A 295 -13.72 -11.62 -44.37
C ALA A 295 -12.30 -12.08 -44.70
N GLU A 296 -11.47 -11.18 -45.24
CA GLU A 296 -10.02 -11.41 -45.38
C GLU A 296 -9.39 -11.10 -44.01
N LEU A 297 -8.97 -12.14 -43.27
CA LEU A 297 -8.36 -12.03 -41.95
C LEU A 297 -6.84 -12.24 -42.06
N THR A 298 -6.07 -11.30 -41.53
CA THR A 298 -4.62 -11.40 -41.32
C THR A 298 -4.31 -11.22 -39.83
N VAL A 299 -3.49 -12.13 -39.30
CA VAL A 299 -3.02 -12.11 -37.91
C VAL A 299 -1.50 -12.15 -37.94
N ALA A 300 -0.85 -11.22 -37.24
CA ALA A 300 0.61 -11.14 -37.20
C ALA A 300 1.12 -10.77 -35.79
N VAL A 301 2.25 -11.35 -35.40
CA VAL A 301 2.96 -11.04 -34.14
C VAL A 301 4.36 -10.54 -34.50
N SER A 302 4.79 -9.43 -33.89
CA SER A 302 6.07 -8.77 -34.21
C SER A 302 6.93 -8.47 -32.97
N ASP A 303 8.24 -8.65 -33.11
CA ASP A 303 9.30 -8.26 -32.17
C ASP A 303 9.95 -6.96 -32.68
N GLY A 304 9.39 -5.82 -32.26
CA GLY A 304 9.64 -4.53 -32.92
C GLY A 304 9.24 -4.60 -34.40
N ASP A 305 10.12 -4.11 -35.29
CA ASP A 305 9.92 -4.15 -36.75
C ASP A 305 9.92 -5.56 -37.36
N ARG A 306 10.27 -6.61 -36.59
CA ARG A 306 10.42 -7.99 -37.08
C ARG A 306 9.14 -8.79 -36.84
N VAL A 307 8.35 -9.03 -37.89
CA VAL A 307 7.30 -10.07 -37.86
C VAL A 307 7.92 -11.43 -37.55
N VAL A 308 7.43 -12.10 -36.51
CA VAL A 308 7.88 -13.44 -36.05
C VAL A 308 6.83 -14.53 -36.29
N PHE A 309 5.55 -14.17 -36.39
CA PHE A 309 4.46 -15.04 -36.80
C PHE A 309 3.52 -14.25 -37.72
N SER A 310 2.98 -14.88 -38.77
CA SER A 310 1.93 -14.29 -39.60
C SER A 310 1.11 -15.38 -40.30
N GLU A 311 -0.21 -15.25 -40.24
CA GLU A 311 -1.18 -16.09 -40.94
C GLU A 311 -2.24 -15.24 -41.64
N SER A 312 -2.76 -15.71 -42.77
CA SER A 312 -3.76 -14.98 -43.57
C SER A 312 -4.73 -15.92 -44.29
N GLN A 313 -6.03 -15.74 -44.07
CA GLN A 313 -7.07 -16.61 -44.62
C GLN A 313 -8.43 -15.92 -44.76
N THR A 314 -9.33 -16.49 -45.56
CA THR A 314 -10.73 -16.04 -45.64
C THR A 314 -11.58 -16.79 -44.63
N VAL A 315 -12.31 -16.05 -43.79
CA VAL A 315 -13.21 -16.60 -42.75
C VAL A 315 -14.65 -16.12 -42.96
N GLU A 316 -15.62 -16.81 -42.38
CA GLU A 316 -17.04 -16.40 -42.38
C GLU A 316 -17.37 -15.62 -41.10
N ALA A 317 -17.42 -14.29 -41.19
CA ALA A 317 -17.64 -13.39 -40.06
C ALA A 317 -19.13 -13.07 -39.84
N GLY A 318 -19.56 -13.01 -38.59
CA GLY A 318 -20.92 -12.62 -38.18
C GLY A 318 -21.82 -13.80 -37.82
N GLY A 319 -22.99 -13.51 -37.23
CA GLY A 319 -23.89 -14.57 -36.74
C GLY A 319 -23.31 -15.38 -35.56
N ASP A 320 -22.51 -14.73 -34.71
CA ASP A 320 -21.82 -15.32 -33.56
C ASP A 320 -20.80 -16.41 -33.92
N THR A 321 -20.12 -16.28 -35.06
CA THR A 321 -19.02 -17.18 -35.43
C THR A 321 -17.76 -16.91 -34.61
N ARG A 322 -17.16 -18.00 -34.09
CA ARG A 322 -15.80 -18.02 -33.54
C ARG A 322 -14.82 -18.52 -34.59
N PHE A 323 -13.65 -17.91 -34.63
CA PHE A 323 -12.49 -18.33 -35.40
C PHE A 323 -11.29 -18.58 -34.45
N GLN A 324 -10.35 -19.44 -34.86
CA GLN A 324 -9.13 -19.77 -34.12
C GLN A 324 -7.93 -19.85 -35.06
N VAL A 325 -6.80 -19.25 -34.67
CA VAL A 325 -5.48 -19.47 -35.28
C VAL A 325 -4.45 -19.74 -34.18
N ALA A 326 -3.51 -20.64 -34.43
CA ALA A 326 -2.45 -21.00 -33.46
C ALA A 326 -1.17 -21.43 -34.18
N GLY A 327 -0.04 -21.32 -33.48
CA GLY A 327 1.27 -21.76 -33.96
C GLY A 327 2.38 -21.54 -32.94
N GLU A 328 3.49 -22.24 -33.13
CA GLU A 328 4.69 -22.12 -32.30
C GLU A 328 5.60 -21.01 -32.85
N ILE A 329 6.19 -20.19 -31.96
CA ILE A 329 7.17 -19.15 -32.31
C ILE A 329 8.53 -19.52 -31.73
N GLU A 330 9.50 -19.85 -32.57
CA GLU A 330 10.86 -20.24 -32.15
C GLU A 330 11.60 -19.10 -31.42
N GLY A 331 12.14 -19.39 -30.24
CA GLY A 331 13.07 -18.52 -29.53
C GLY A 331 12.49 -17.15 -29.14
N VAL A 332 11.34 -17.15 -28.45
CA VAL A 332 10.76 -15.94 -27.87
C VAL A 332 11.59 -15.43 -26.68
N LYS A 333 11.42 -14.15 -26.35
CA LYS A 333 11.92 -13.52 -25.13
C LYS A 333 10.79 -13.56 -24.09
N PRO A 334 10.89 -14.34 -22.99
CA PRO A 334 9.82 -14.46 -22.02
C PRO A 334 9.56 -13.16 -21.26
N TRP A 335 8.29 -12.82 -21.08
CA TRP A 335 7.85 -11.71 -20.24
C TRP A 335 7.98 -12.07 -18.76
N SER A 336 8.50 -11.13 -17.96
CA SER A 336 8.49 -11.17 -16.50
C SER A 336 8.46 -9.75 -15.92
N ALA A 337 8.25 -9.60 -14.60
CA ALA A 337 8.36 -8.30 -13.94
C ALA A 337 9.80 -7.73 -13.96
N GLU A 338 10.80 -8.56 -14.23
CA GLU A 338 12.20 -8.16 -14.36
C GLU A 338 12.62 -7.93 -15.83
N THR A 339 11.99 -8.64 -16.77
CA THR A 339 12.20 -8.59 -18.22
C THR A 339 10.86 -8.45 -18.96
N PRO A 340 10.25 -7.25 -19.02
CA PRO A 340 8.95 -7.05 -19.65
C PRO A 340 9.05 -7.00 -21.19
N ASP A 341 9.54 -8.07 -21.80
CA ASP A 341 9.59 -8.22 -23.25
C ASP A 341 8.18 -8.40 -23.81
N LEU A 342 7.74 -7.43 -24.62
CA LEU A 342 6.44 -7.40 -25.27
C LEU A 342 6.56 -7.54 -26.78
N TYR A 343 5.59 -8.25 -27.35
CA TYR A 343 5.40 -8.47 -28.77
C TYR A 343 4.12 -7.76 -29.23
N GLN A 344 4.13 -7.24 -30.46
CA GLN A 344 2.98 -6.55 -31.02
C GLN A 344 2.11 -7.52 -31.83
N LEU A 345 0.95 -7.90 -31.29
CA LEU A 345 -0.11 -8.58 -32.01
C LEU A 345 -0.91 -7.57 -32.83
N ILE A 346 -1.20 -7.93 -34.08
CA ILE A 346 -2.09 -7.22 -35.00
C ILE A 346 -3.14 -8.20 -35.50
N ILE A 347 -4.40 -7.78 -35.45
CA ILE A 347 -5.55 -8.49 -36.02
C ILE A 347 -6.19 -7.55 -37.06
N GLU A 348 -5.98 -7.83 -38.35
CA GLU A 348 -6.58 -7.06 -39.45
C GLU A 348 -7.64 -7.90 -40.15
N ALA A 349 -8.91 -7.52 -39.98
CA ALA A 349 -10.06 -8.17 -40.60
C ALA A 349 -10.75 -7.21 -41.58
N ARG A 350 -10.78 -7.58 -42.86
CA ARG A 350 -11.50 -6.85 -43.89
C ARG A 350 -12.81 -7.56 -44.21
N ILE A 351 -13.92 -6.96 -43.80
CA ILE A 351 -15.27 -7.53 -43.83
C ILE A 351 -16.07 -6.80 -44.92
N GLY A 352 -16.05 -7.34 -46.15
CA GLY A 352 -16.64 -6.67 -47.31
C GLY A 352 -15.90 -5.40 -47.71
N GLU A 353 -16.53 -4.23 -47.52
CA GLU A 353 -15.92 -2.92 -47.79
C GLU A 353 -15.28 -2.27 -46.54
N ASP A 354 -15.60 -2.76 -45.33
CA ASP A 354 -15.03 -2.28 -44.07
C ASP A 354 -13.71 -3.00 -43.74
N THR A 355 -12.79 -2.28 -43.09
CA THR A 355 -11.59 -2.84 -42.45
C THR A 355 -11.63 -2.52 -40.96
N GLN A 356 -11.30 -3.52 -40.14
CA GLN A 356 -11.00 -3.36 -38.71
C GLN A 356 -9.56 -3.81 -38.47
N VAL A 357 -8.77 -2.97 -37.79
CA VAL A 357 -7.42 -3.32 -37.32
C VAL A 357 -7.36 -3.13 -35.81
N ILE A 358 -7.06 -4.19 -35.08
CA ILE A 358 -6.79 -4.18 -33.64
C ILE A 358 -5.29 -4.37 -33.44
N GLU A 359 -4.75 -3.64 -32.47
CA GLU A 359 -3.35 -3.72 -32.06
C GLU A 359 -3.28 -3.95 -30.55
N GLN A 360 -2.59 -5.02 -30.14
CA GLN A 360 -2.53 -5.51 -28.75
C GLN A 360 -1.09 -5.88 -28.39
N ALA A 361 -0.56 -5.35 -27.29
CA ALA A 361 0.70 -5.83 -26.74
C ALA A 361 0.47 -7.18 -26.02
N ILE A 362 1.34 -8.15 -26.27
CA ILE A 362 1.29 -9.49 -25.66
C ILE A 362 2.67 -9.90 -25.12
N GLY A 363 2.73 -10.74 -24.09
CA GLY A 363 3.98 -11.15 -23.46
C GLY A 363 4.01 -12.65 -23.19
N PHE A 364 4.93 -13.37 -23.82
CA PHE A 364 5.02 -14.83 -23.72
C PHE A 364 5.49 -15.27 -22.34
N ARG A 365 4.65 -15.99 -21.60
CA ARG A 365 4.98 -16.50 -20.26
C ARG A 365 4.16 -17.75 -19.92
N ASN A 366 4.75 -18.66 -19.15
CA ASN A 366 4.02 -19.75 -18.51
C ASN A 366 3.75 -19.45 -17.03
N LEU A 367 2.58 -19.87 -16.53
CA LEU A 367 2.19 -19.78 -15.13
C LEU A 367 1.74 -21.17 -14.65
N LYS A 368 2.25 -21.64 -13.51
CA LYS A 368 2.05 -23.04 -13.09
C LYS A 368 2.06 -23.22 -11.57
N MET A 369 1.21 -24.12 -11.08
CA MET A 369 1.27 -24.64 -9.71
C MET A 369 2.04 -25.97 -9.71
N GLU A 370 3.15 -26.07 -8.97
CA GLU A 370 3.98 -27.27 -8.92
C GLU A 370 4.68 -27.43 -7.55
N ASN A 371 4.70 -28.65 -7.01
CA ASN A 371 5.34 -28.99 -5.72
C ASN A 371 4.93 -28.13 -4.49
N GLY A 372 3.73 -27.53 -4.52
CA GLY A 372 3.27 -26.61 -3.47
C GLY A 372 3.81 -25.18 -3.63
N GLN A 373 4.28 -24.82 -4.82
CA GLN A 373 4.76 -23.49 -5.19
C GLN A 373 4.03 -22.97 -6.44
N PHE A 374 3.99 -21.65 -6.59
CA PHE A 374 3.58 -20.93 -7.79
C PHE A 374 4.82 -20.53 -8.61
N LEU A 375 4.83 -20.91 -9.89
CA LEU A 375 5.95 -20.73 -10.81
C LEU A 375 5.57 -19.79 -11.96
N VAL A 376 6.51 -18.94 -12.36
CA VAL A 376 6.47 -18.17 -13.61
C VAL A 376 7.64 -18.64 -14.49
N ASN A 377 7.40 -19.00 -15.74
CA ASN A 377 8.42 -19.46 -16.69
C ASN A 377 9.33 -20.59 -16.13
N GLY A 378 8.74 -21.49 -15.32
CA GLY A 378 9.46 -22.59 -14.65
C GLY A 378 10.21 -22.22 -13.36
N VAL A 379 10.20 -20.96 -12.92
CA VAL A 379 10.90 -20.47 -11.72
C VAL A 379 9.89 -20.15 -10.60
N PRO A 380 10.07 -20.65 -9.36
CA PRO A 380 9.21 -20.28 -8.23
C PRO A 380 9.54 -18.87 -7.75
N VAL A 381 8.71 -17.89 -8.13
CA VAL A 381 8.97 -16.45 -7.92
C VAL A 381 8.68 -16.00 -6.48
N THR A 382 9.32 -14.91 -6.03
CA THR A 382 8.98 -14.27 -4.75
C THR A 382 8.23 -12.94 -4.94
N ILE A 383 7.02 -12.84 -4.39
CA ILE A 383 6.15 -11.67 -4.48
C ILE A 383 6.61 -10.58 -3.50
N ARG A 384 7.32 -9.59 -4.03
CA ARG A 384 7.73 -8.34 -3.39
C ARG A 384 6.61 -7.30 -3.63
N GLY A 385 5.44 -7.52 -3.03
CA GLY A 385 4.20 -6.84 -3.40
C GLY A 385 3.79 -5.66 -2.53
N VAL A 386 2.80 -4.89 -3.02
CA VAL A 386 2.01 -3.90 -2.27
C VAL A 386 0.55 -3.85 -2.76
N ASN A 387 -0.41 -3.57 -1.88
CA ASN A 387 -1.80 -3.30 -2.22
C ASN A 387 -1.93 -1.85 -2.72
N ARG A 388 -2.75 -1.57 -3.74
CA ARG A 388 -2.92 -0.21 -4.28
C ARG A 388 -4.37 0.11 -4.60
N HIS A 389 -4.96 1.02 -3.81
CA HIS A 389 -6.20 1.71 -4.16
C HIS A 389 -6.00 2.74 -5.28
N GLU A 390 -7.07 3.00 -6.05
CA GLU A 390 -7.10 4.11 -7.00
C GLU A 390 -7.42 5.44 -6.30
N HIS A 391 -6.39 6.17 -5.88
CA HIS A 391 -6.52 7.43 -5.14
C HIS A 391 -5.61 8.57 -5.64
N ASP A 392 -6.21 9.75 -5.81
CA ASP A 392 -5.60 11.07 -5.92
C ASP A 392 -6.20 12.03 -4.87
N PRO A 393 -5.40 12.80 -4.12
CA PRO A 393 -5.89 13.66 -3.04
C PRO A 393 -6.78 14.84 -3.48
N ARG A 394 -6.84 15.17 -4.78
CA ARG A 394 -7.65 16.27 -5.32
C ARG A 394 -8.80 15.78 -6.21
N THR A 395 -8.61 14.68 -6.94
CA THR A 395 -9.63 14.12 -7.86
C THR A 395 -10.23 12.79 -7.42
N GLY A 396 -9.83 12.23 -6.27
CA GLY A 396 -10.44 11.04 -5.69
C GLY A 396 -10.09 9.80 -6.50
N LYS A 397 -11.09 9.11 -7.05
CA LYS A 397 -10.89 7.87 -7.82
C LYS A 397 -10.53 8.11 -9.29
N VAL A 398 -10.40 9.38 -9.73
CA VAL A 398 -10.00 9.73 -11.09
C VAL A 398 -8.48 9.94 -11.18
N LEU A 399 -7.79 9.08 -11.93
CA LEU A 399 -6.33 9.10 -12.09
C LEU A 399 -5.85 9.50 -13.49
N THR A 400 -4.73 10.21 -13.53
CA THR A 400 -3.97 10.52 -14.76
C THR A 400 -3.01 9.38 -15.12
N ARG A 401 -2.61 9.25 -16.41
CA ARG A 401 -1.60 8.24 -16.80
C ARG A 401 -0.26 8.56 -16.14
N GLU A 402 0.03 9.85 -15.98
CA GLU A 402 1.22 10.42 -15.36
C GLU A 402 1.33 10.02 -13.88
N SER A 403 0.23 10.08 -13.12
CA SER A 403 0.18 9.60 -11.74
C SER A 403 0.38 8.08 -11.63
N MET A 404 -0.15 7.29 -12.57
CA MET A 404 0.06 5.84 -12.61
C MET A 404 1.53 5.50 -12.93
N ILE A 405 2.15 6.19 -13.90
CA ILE A 405 3.59 6.07 -14.20
C ILE A 405 4.42 6.43 -12.96
N ARG A 406 4.05 7.48 -12.21
CA ARG A 406 4.79 7.89 -11.01
C ARG A 406 4.66 6.88 -9.86
N ASP A 407 3.49 6.29 -9.67
CA ASP A 407 3.29 5.16 -8.75
C ASP A 407 4.25 4.01 -9.12
N ILE A 408 4.26 3.58 -10.39
CA ILE A 408 5.10 2.47 -10.88
C ILE A 408 6.60 2.79 -10.79
N GLN A 409 7.01 4.01 -11.12
CA GLN A 409 8.40 4.46 -10.98
C GLN A 409 8.84 4.33 -9.52
N LEU A 410 8.04 4.83 -8.58
CA LEU A 410 8.33 4.71 -7.14
C LEU A 410 8.36 3.26 -6.67
N MET A 411 7.46 2.40 -7.16
CA MET A 411 7.50 0.97 -6.88
C MET A 411 8.83 0.33 -7.32
N LYS A 412 9.30 0.64 -8.54
CA LYS A 412 10.63 0.21 -9.03
C LYS A 412 11.78 0.80 -8.20
N GLU A 413 11.72 2.08 -7.83
CA GLU A 413 12.71 2.72 -6.94
C GLU A 413 12.79 2.02 -5.56
N LEU A 414 11.70 1.38 -5.12
CA LEU A 414 11.58 0.64 -3.85
C LEU A 414 11.71 -0.89 -3.98
N ASN A 415 12.19 -1.41 -5.12
CA ASN A 415 12.38 -2.86 -5.38
C ASN A 415 11.08 -3.71 -5.35
N ILE A 416 9.91 -3.10 -5.50
CA ILE A 416 8.60 -3.78 -5.60
C ILE A 416 8.47 -4.43 -6.98
N ASN A 417 8.02 -5.69 -7.04
CA ASN A 417 7.79 -6.44 -8.29
C ASN A 417 6.31 -6.77 -8.57
N ALA A 418 5.40 -6.52 -7.61
CA ALA A 418 4.00 -6.91 -7.73
C ALA A 418 3.01 -5.91 -7.09
N VAL A 419 1.77 -5.88 -7.59
CA VAL A 419 0.67 -5.07 -7.04
C VAL A 419 -0.64 -5.88 -6.96
N ARG A 420 -1.38 -5.72 -5.87
CA ARG A 420 -2.79 -6.16 -5.74
C ARG A 420 -3.72 -4.97 -5.94
N THR A 421 -4.75 -5.12 -6.78
CA THR A 421 -5.73 -4.06 -7.09
C THR A 421 -6.81 -3.97 -5.99
N SER A 422 -6.44 -3.51 -4.80
CA SER A 422 -7.36 -3.47 -3.65
C SER A 422 -8.55 -2.54 -3.91
N HIS A 423 -9.82 -2.98 -3.83
CA HIS A 423 -10.32 -4.37 -3.92
C HIS A 423 -11.33 -4.43 -5.07
N TYR A 424 -10.84 -4.07 -6.26
CA TYR A 424 -11.61 -3.90 -7.47
C TYR A 424 -10.70 -3.79 -8.70
N PRO A 425 -11.19 -4.06 -9.92
CA PRO A 425 -10.39 -3.92 -11.12
C PRO A 425 -10.10 -2.43 -11.39
N ASN A 426 -8.83 -2.10 -11.58
CA ASN A 426 -8.33 -0.74 -11.83
C ASN A 426 -8.75 -0.22 -13.21
N ASP A 427 -8.44 1.04 -13.52
CA ASP A 427 -8.53 1.58 -14.87
C ASP A 427 -7.69 0.75 -15.86
N PRO A 428 -8.17 0.39 -17.07
CA PRO A 428 -7.43 -0.48 -18.00
C PRO A 428 -6.01 0.00 -18.33
N ARG A 429 -5.76 1.32 -18.30
CA ARG A 429 -4.42 1.91 -18.50
C ARG A 429 -3.40 1.42 -17.48
N TRP A 430 -3.83 0.99 -16.28
CA TRP A 430 -2.95 0.43 -15.25
C TRP A 430 -2.29 -0.88 -15.70
N TYR A 431 -3.02 -1.74 -16.40
CA TYR A 431 -2.55 -3.05 -16.84
C TYR A 431 -1.61 -2.92 -18.04
N GLU A 432 -1.93 -2.04 -19.01
CA GLU A 432 -1.00 -1.62 -20.08
C GLU A 432 0.34 -1.13 -19.52
N LEU A 433 0.31 -0.36 -18.43
CA LEU A 433 1.50 0.17 -17.76
C LEU A 433 2.26 -0.93 -16.99
N ALA A 434 1.56 -1.86 -16.35
CA ALA A 434 2.16 -3.00 -15.65
C ALA A 434 2.82 -3.98 -16.63
N ASP A 435 2.20 -4.22 -17.80
CA ASP A 435 2.79 -4.96 -18.92
C ASP A 435 4.06 -4.25 -19.41
N GLN A 436 3.98 -2.95 -19.68
CA GLN A 436 5.04 -2.11 -20.27
C GLN A 436 6.28 -1.97 -19.38
N TYR A 437 6.09 -1.88 -18.05
CA TYR A 437 7.18 -1.62 -17.11
C TYR A 437 7.54 -2.82 -16.22
N GLY A 438 6.82 -3.94 -16.33
CA GLY A 438 7.09 -5.17 -15.58
C GLY A 438 6.65 -5.06 -14.12
N LEU A 439 5.36 -5.21 -13.87
CA LEU A 439 4.83 -5.53 -12.55
C LEU A 439 3.92 -6.74 -12.67
N TYR A 440 4.03 -7.68 -11.74
CA TYR A 440 3.04 -8.73 -11.56
C TYR A 440 1.76 -8.13 -10.95
N VAL A 441 0.60 -8.51 -11.46
CA VAL A 441 -0.70 -8.05 -10.98
C VAL A 441 -1.50 -9.24 -10.46
N LEU A 442 -1.96 -9.12 -9.22
CA LEU A 442 -3.10 -9.85 -8.69
C LEU A 442 -4.32 -8.94 -8.91
N ASP A 443 -5.18 -9.33 -9.84
CA ASP A 443 -6.36 -8.56 -10.23
C ASP A 443 -7.59 -9.09 -9.48
N GLU A 444 -8.35 -8.18 -8.89
CA GLU A 444 -9.33 -8.50 -7.84
C GLU A 444 -10.73 -8.02 -8.19
N ALA A 445 -11.70 -8.94 -8.17
CA ALA A 445 -13.09 -8.60 -8.47
C ALA A 445 -13.65 -7.60 -7.44
N ASN A 446 -14.45 -6.64 -7.91
CA ASN A 446 -15.08 -5.62 -7.09
C ASN A 446 -16.20 -6.23 -6.22
N ILE A 447 -15.82 -6.97 -5.18
CA ILE A 447 -16.70 -7.67 -4.24
C ILE A 447 -16.10 -7.54 -2.84
N GLU A 448 -16.69 -6.67 -2.02
CA GLU A 448 -16.47 -6.63 -0.56
C GLU A 448 -17.80 -6.38 0.17
N SER A 449 -18.05 -7.10 1.27
CA SER A 449 -19.30 -7.00 2.05
C SER A 449 -19.02 -7.13 3.55
N HIS A 450 -18.12 -6.28 4.02
CA HIS A 450 -17.38 -6.44 5.27
C HIS A 450 -18.30 -6.48 6.51
N GLU A 451 -19.30 -5.58 6.64
CA GLU A 451 -20.22 -5.61 7.81
C GLU A 451 -20.91 -6.99 7.94
N TYR A 452 -21.30 -7.61 6.82
CA TYR A 452 -21.93 -8.93 6.80
C TYR A 452 -20.95 -10.10 6.96
N MET A 453 -19.72 -9.99 6.44
CA MET A 453 -18.66 -10.97 6.68
C MET A 453 -18.38 -11.10 8.18
N GLU A 454 -18.15 -9.95 8.81
CA GLU A 454 -17.82 -9.79 10.22
C GLU A 454 -19.00 -10.19 11.14
N GLU A 455 -20.26 -9.83 10.81
CA GLU A 455 -21.44 -10.37 11.52
C GLU A 455 -21.50 -11.91 11.43
N GLY A 456 -21.27 -12.48 10.24
CA GLY A 456 -21.28 -13.92 10.03
C GLY A 456 -20.18 -14.65 10.80
N ASN A 457 -18.95 -14.11 10.79
CA ASN A 457 -17.82 -14.67 11.53
C ASN A 457 -18.01 -14.53 13.06
N LYS A 458 -18.55 -13.41 13.55
CA LYS A 458 -18.93 -13.25 14.97
C LYS A 458 -20.01 -14.24 15.41
N ALA A 459 -20.98 -14.54 14.55
CA ALA A 459 -22.00 -15.55 14.83
C ALA A 459 -21.44 -16.98 14.78
N ALA A 460 -20.53 -17.27 13.83
CA ALA A 460 -19.90 -18.57 13.63
C ALA A 460 -19.17 -19.11 14.88
N ARG A 461 -18.65 -18.21 15.73
CA ARG A 461 -18.02 -18.55 17.03
C ARG A 461 -18.96 -19.26 18.03
N LYS A 462 -20.27 -19.35 17.74
CA LYS A 462 -21.27 -20.09 18.52
C LYS A 462 -21.92 -21.23 17.74
N ASP A 463 -22.13 -21.01 16.44
CA ASP A 463 -22.76 -21.96 15.51
C ASP A 463 -22.17 -21.71 14.11
N PRO A 464 -21.29 -22.57 13.59
CA PRO A 464 -20.66 -22.37 12.28
C PRO A 464 -21.64 -22.20 11.11
N SER A 465 -22.84 -22.77 11.19
CA SER A 465 -23.89 -22.64 10.15
C SER A 465 -24.48 -21.23 10.08
N ALA A 466 -24.28 -20.41 11.12
CA ALA A 466 -24.81 -19.04 11.14
C ALA A 466 -24.28 -18.16 10.00
N ARG A 467 -23.15 -18.50 9.36
CA ARG A 467 -22.64 -17.79 8.18
C ARG A 467 -23.64 -17.74 7.03
N GLU A 468 -24.37 -18.83 6.79
CA GLU A 468 -25.43 -18.93 5.77
C GLU A 468 -26.53 -17.85 5.95
N LYS A 469 -26.70 -17.34 7.18
CA LYS A 469 -27.63 -16.25 7.47
C LYS A 469 -27.11 -14.88 7.02
N TYR A 470 -25.81 -14.60 7.14
CA TYR A 470 -25.25 -13.24 6.96
C TYR A 470 -24.45 -13.09 5.67
N HIS A 471 -23.50 -13.99 5.39
CA HIS A 471 -22.59 -13.91 4.24
C HIS A 471 -23.40 -13.91 2.92
N LEU A 472 -23.15 -12.92 2.06
CA LEU A 472 -23.93 -12.74 0.82
C LEU A 472 -23.66 -13.85 -0.21
N GLY A 473 -22.49 -14.51 -0.15
CA GLY A 473 -22.13 -15.65 -0.99
C GLY A 473 -23.01 -16.91 -0.84
N TYR A 474 -23.86 -16.97 0.20
CA TYR A 474 -24.87 -18.02 0.39
C TYR A 474 -26.28 -17.65 -0.12
N LYS A 475 -26.48 -16.43 -0.65
CA LYS A 475 -27.80 -15.93 -1.04
C LYS A 475 -28.06 -16.17 -2.53
N PRO A 476 -29.06 -17.00 -2.92
CA PRO A 476 -29.35 -17.26 -4.33
C PRO A 476 -29.61 -15.98 -5.14
N GLU A 477 -30.28 -15.00 -4.54
CA GLU A 477 -30.61 -13.71 -5.16
C GLU A 477 -29.38 -12.82 -5.41
N TRP A 478 -28.23 -13.10 -4.79
CA TRP A 478 -26.96 -12.40 -5.02
C TRP A 478 -25.96 -13.16 -5.90
N GLU A 479 -26.20 -14.44 -6.19
CA GLU A 479 -25.26 -15.33 -6.88
C GLU A 479 -24.85 -14.78 -8.27
N ALA A 480 -25.83 -14.31 -9.04
CA ALA A 480 -25.59 -13.77 -10.38
C ALA A 480 -24.79 -12.46 -10.36
N ALA A 481 -24.95 -11.63 -9.33
CA ALA A 481 -24.20 -10.38 -9.17
C ALA A 481 -22.72 -10.64 -8.80
N HIS A 482 -22.44 -11.64 -7.95
CA HIS A 482 -21.06 -12.08 -7.68
C HIS A 482 -20.39 -12.63 -8.95
N LEU A 483 -21.03 -13.59 -9.61
CA LEU A 483 -20.49 -14.23 -10.81
C LEU A 483 -20.23 -13.20 -11.93
N ALA A 484 -21.14 -12.25 -12.13
CA ALA A 484 -20.96 -11.19 -13.13
C ALA A 484 -19.79 -10.25 -12.80
N ARG A 485 -19.56 -9.92 -11.52
CA ARG A 485 -18.43 -9.08 -11.10
C ARG A 485 -17.08 -9.78 -11.32
N VAL A 486 -17.00 -11.08 -11.08
CA VAL A 486 -15.79 -11.89 -11.36
C VAL A 486 -15.59 -12.10 -12.87
N ALA A 487 -16.62 -12.54 -13.60
CA ALA A 487 -16.52 -12.84 -15.02
C ALA A 487 -16.18 -11.59 -15.85
N ASN A 488 -16.82 -10.45 -15.57
CA ASN A 488 -16.58 -9.21 -16.32
C ASN A 488 -15.17 -8.60 -16.09
N MET A 489 -14.46 -8.98 -15.02
CA MET A 489 -13.04 -8.66 -14.84
C MET A 489 -12.19 -9.53 -15.77
N VAL A 490 -12.30 -10.86 -15.63
CA VAL A 490 -11.52 -11.81 -16.44
C VAL A 490 -11.74 -11.56 -17.93
N GLU A 491 -12.98 -11.35 -18.38
CA GLU A 491 -13.26 -11.07 -19.80
C GLU A 491 -12.65 -9.76 -20.29
N ARG A 492 -12.48 -8.75 -19.43
CA ARG A 492 -11.84 -7.46 -19.76
C ARG A 492 -10.33 -7.59 -19.86
N ASP A 493 -9.73 -8.35 -18.95
CA ASP A 493 -8.29 -8.28 -18.66
C ASP A 493 -7.50 -9.54 -19.03
N LYS A 494 -8.17 -10.60 -19.51
CA LYS A 494 -7.60 -11.91 -19.91
C LYS A 494 -6.35 -11.87 -20.79
N ASN A 495 -6.16 -10.82 -21.58
CA ASN A 495 -5.05 -10.69 -22.53
C ASN A 495 -3.78 -10.02 -21.96
N HIS A 496 -3.82 -9.48 -20.72
CA HIS A 496 -2.66 -8.82 -20.11
C HIS A 496 -1.65 -9.83 -19.53
N PRO A 497 -0.36 -9.82 -19.94
CA PRO A 497 0.68 -10.65 -19.33
C PRO A 497 0.99 -10.26 -17.87
N SER A 498 0.83 -9.00 -17.47
CA SER A 498 1.04 -8.56 -16.09
C SER A 498 0.13 -9.26 -15.09
N VAL A 499 -1.14 -9.51 -15.45
CA VAL A 499 -2.06 -10.28 -14.61
C VAL A 499 -1.58 -11.73 -14.54
N ILE A 500 -1.23 -12.18 -13.33
CA ILE A 500 -0.74 -13.54 -13.05
C ILE A 500 -1.66 -14.33 -12.11
N LEU A 501 -2.52 -13.64 -11.34
CA LEU A 501 -3.42 -14.22 -10.35
C LEU A 501 -4.76 -13.50 -10.42
N TRP A 502 -5.85 -14.27 -10.33
CA TRP A 502 -7.20 -13.72 -10.16
C TRP A 502 -7.61 -13.81 -8.68
N SER A 503 -8.23 -12.77 -8.14
CA SER A 503 -8.90 -12.80 -6.84
C SER A 503 -10.42 -12.65 -6.99
N LEU A 504 -11.15 -13.47 -6.23
CA LEU A 504 -12.62 -13.45 -6.22
C LEU A 504 -13.22 -12.26 -5.44
N GLY A 505 -12.39 -11.45 -4.78
CA GLY A 505 -12.79 -10.30 -3.96
C GLY A 505 -12.08 -10.25 -2.61
N ASN A 506 -12.48 -9.31 -1.76
CA ASN A 506 -11.96 -9.10 -0.41
C ASN A 506 -13.06 -9.25 0.64
N GLU A 507 -12.75 -9.84 1.79
CA GLU A 507 -13.55 -9.80 3.04
C GLU A 507 -15.09 -9.87 2.90
N ALA A 508 -15.59 -10.63 1.93
CA ALA A 508 -17.02 -10.78 1.63
C ALA A 508 -17.65 -12.07 2.21
N GLY A 509 -16.91 -12.78 3.06
CA GLY A 509 -17.32 -14.08 3.60
C GLY A 509 -17.13 -15.20 2.58
N ILE A 510 -17.92 -16.26 2.72
CA ILE A 510 -17.84 -17.45 1.84
C ILE A 510 -19.22 -17.85 1.32
N GLY A 511 -19.24 -18.80 0.37
CA GLY A 511 -20.44 -19.53 -0.03
C GLY A 511 -20.44 -19.97 -1.50
N PRO A 512 -21.48 -20.68 -1.94
CA PRO A 512 -21.58 -21.25 -3.29
C PRO A 512 -21.40 -20.25 -4.44
N ALA A 513 -21.66 -18.96 -4.24
CA ALA A 513 -21.39 -17.94 -5.25
C ALA A 513 -19.88 -17.83 -5.59
N PHE A 514 -19.00 -17.96 -4.60
CA PHE A 514 -17.54 -17.92 -4.79
C PHE A 514 -17.01 -19.23 -5.37
N GLU A 515 -17.53 -20.38 -4.92
CA GLU A 515 -17.26 -21.70 -5.52
C GLU A 515 -17.57 -21.71 -7.02
N LYS A 516 -18.76 -21.22 -7.39
CA LYS A 516 -19.20 -21.09 -8.79
C LYS A 516 -18.37 -20.09 -9.59
N SER A 517 -17.94 -19.00 -8.96
CA SER A 517 -17.08 -18.00 -9.61
C SER A 517 -15.69 -18.55 -9.90
N SER A 518 -15.04 -19.23 -8.94
CA SER A 518 -13.79 -19.97 -9.19
C SER A 518 -13.94 -21.02 -10.29
N GLN A 519 -15.01 -21.83 -10.22
CA GLN A 519 -15.26 -22.84 -11.24
C GLN A 519 -15.53 -22.23 -12.62
N TRP A 520 -16.09 -21.01 -12.70
CA TRP A 520 -16.21 -20.26 -13.94
C TRP A 520 -14.83 -19.83 -14.46
N ILE A 521 -13.94 -19.28 -13.63
CA ILE A 521 -12.57 -18.90 -14.06
C ILE A 521 -11.86 -20.12 -14.64
N ARG A 522 -11.82 -21.24 -13.90
CA ARG A 522 -11.15 -22.49 -14.30
C ARG A 522 -11.68 -23.10 -15.60
N ASN A 523 -12.86 -22.69 -16.07
CA ASN A 523 -13.47 -23.13 -17.33
C ASN A 523 -13.23 -22.17 -18.52
N ASN A 524 -12.85 -20.91 -18.27
CA ASN A 524 -12.73 -19.87 -19.32
C ASN A 524 -11.31 -19.26 -19.41
N ASP A 525 -10.59 -19.15 -18.29
CA ASP A 525 -9.15 -18.90 -18.23
C ASP A 525 -8.46 -19.92 -17.29
N PRO A 526 -8.04 -21.08 -17.82
CA PRO A 526 -7.25 -22.05 -17.05
C PRO A 526 -5.76 -21.68 -16.94
N SER A 527 -5.31 -20.54 -17.49
CA SER A 527 -3.88 -20.16 -17.52
C SER A 527 -3.40 -19.43 -16.26
N ARG A 528 -4.32 -19.00 -15.38
CA ARG A 528 -4.02 -18.21 -14.17
C ARG A 528 -4.63 -18.85 -12.91
N PRO A 529 -3.85 -19.01 -11.81
CA PRO A 529 -4.38 -19.49 -10.53
C PRO A 529 -5.40 -18.53 -9.90
N VAL A 530 -6.33 -19.10 -9.12
CA VAL A 530 -7.37 -18.38 -8.38
C VAL A 530 -6.97 -18.21 -6.90
N THR A 531 -7.27 -17.04 -6.34
CA THR A 531 -7.02 -16.61 -4.95
C THR A 531 -8.29 -16.02 -4.34
N TYR A 532 -8.39 -15.92 -2.99
CA TYR A 532 -9.52 -15.24 -2.35
C TYR A 532 -9.26 -14.90 -0.87
N GLY A 533 -9.42 -13.63 -0.48
CA GLY A 533 -9.29 -13.14 0.91
C GLY A 533 -10.56 -13.27 1.77
N GLY A 534 -11.56 -14.06 1.34
CA GLY A 534 -12.93 -13.99 1.87
C GLY A 534 -13.15 -14.25 3.36
N TRP A 535 -12.19 -14.83 4.07
CA TRP A 535 -12.28 -15.03 5.52
C TRP A 535 -12.07 -13.75 6.32
N GLY A 536 -11.33 -12.78 5.77
CA GLY A 536 -10.71 -11.72 6.56
C GLY A 536 -9.71 -12.25 7.59
N THR A 537 -9.37 -11.43 8.58
CA THR A 537 -8.49 -11.86 9.67
C THR A 537 -9.15 -12.93 10.54
N VAL A 538 -8.51 -14.10 10.68
CA VAL A 538 -9.01 -15.26 11.43
C VAL A 538 -7.88 -15.97 12.17
N ASP A 539 -8.20 -16.63 13.30
CA ASP A 539 -7.22 -17.37 14.11
C ASP A 539 -6.78 -18.67 13.39
N GLY A 540 -5.64 -18.64 12.69
CA GLY A 540 -5.00 -19.81 12.09
C GLY A 540 -5.56 -20.31 10.74
N HIS A 541 -4.89 -21.33 10.19
CA HIS A 541 -4.96 -21.72 8.77
C HIS A 541 -6.37 -22.02 8.26
N SER A 542 -6.88 -21.11 7.43
CA SER A 542 -8.24 -21.17 6.89
C SER A 542 -8.20 -21.24 5.36
N THR A 543 -7.67 -22.34 4.82
CA THR A 543 -7.64 -22.58 3.36
C THR A 543 -9.05 -22.81 2.78
N LEU A 544 -9.19 -22.65 1.47
CA LEU A 544 -10.45 -22.87 0.74
C LEU A 544 -10.20 -23.86 -0.42
N GLU A 545 -10.99 -24.94 -0.49
CA GLU A 545 -10.77 -26.03 -1.47
C GLU A 545 -10.95 -25.60 -2.94
N TYR A 546 -11.55 -24.42 -3.18
CA TYR A 546 -11.80 -23.87 -4.52
C TYR A 546 -10.77 -22.82 -4.99
N VAL A 547 -9.75 -22.47 -4.19
CA VAL A 547 -8.64 -21.59 -4.61
C VAL A 547 -7.32 -22.37 -4.72
N ASP A 548 -6.32 -21.83 -5.40
CA ASP A 548 -5.05 -22.51 -5.70
C ASP A 548 -3.90 -22.11 -4.76
N ILE A 549 -4.00 -20.95 -4.11
CA ILE A 549 -2.99 -20.36 -3.23
C ILE A 549 -3.65 -19.97 -1.91
N TYR A 550 -2.95 -20.19 -0.78
CA TYR A 550 -3.39 -19.68 0.51
C TYR A 550 -3.00 -18.21 0.64
N THR A 551 -4.01 -17.33 0.72
CA THR A 551 -3.83 -15.88 0.76
C THR A 551 -4.38 -15.28 2.06
N PRO A 552 -3.70 -15.49 3.21
CA PRO A 552 -4.11 -14.91 4.48
C PRO A 552 -3.87 -13.40 4.55
N MET A 553 -4.38 -12.79 5.61
CA MET A 553 -4.26 -11.37 5.90
C MET A 553 -3.69 -11.19 7.31
N TYR A 554 -2.49 -10.62 7.40
CA TYR A 554 -1.77 -10.30 8.64
C TYR A 554 -1.37 -11.52 9.49
N ASP A 555 -1.10 -12.68 8.88
CA ASP A 555 -0.51 -13.85 9.57
C ASP A 555 0.84 -13.44 10.19
N PHE A 556 1.04 -13.76 11.47
CA PHE A 556 2.31 -13.47 12.15
C PHE A 556 3.37 -14.51 11.78
N ILE A 557 4.65 -14.16 11.94
CA ILE A 557 5.78 -15.03 11.62
C ILE A 557 5.66 -16.47 12.21
N PRO A 558 5.17 -16.69 13.46
CA PRO A 558 4.95 -18.05 13.97
C PRO A 558 3.90 -18.86 13.19
N GLU A 559 2.87 -18.20 12.65
CA GLU A 559 1.79 -18.84 11.87
C GLU A 559 2.30 -19.18 10.47
N MET A 560 3.11 -18.30 9.85
CA MET A 560 3.81 -18.61 8.59
C MET A 560 4.73 -19.83 8.73
N VAL A 561 5.44 -19.96 9.86
CA VAL A 561 6.30 -21.12 10.16
C VAL A 561 5.45 -22.38 10.35
N ASP A 562 4.37 -22.32 11.13
CA ASP A 562 3.46 -23.46 11.36
C ASP A 562 2.81 -23.93 10.05
N TYR A 563 2.40 -23.01 9.17
CA TYR A 563 1.91 -23.33 7.82
C TYR A 563 2.97 -24.06 7.00
N ALA A 564 4.19 -23.53 6.92
CA ALA A 564 5.25 -24.13 6.11
C ALA A 564 5.70 -25.50 6.65
N GLU A 565 5.83 -25.66 7.97
CA GLU A 565 6.22 -26.94 8.61
C GLU A 565 5.11 -28.01 8.54
N SER A 566 3.87 -27.63 8.23
CA SER A 566 2.80 -28.59 7.89
C SER A 566 3.02 -29.34 6.56
N ASN A 567 3.98 -28.89 5.73
CA ASN A 567 4.21 -29.33 4.35
C ASN A 567 2.92 -29.20 3.49
N PRO A 568 2.48 -27.97 3.19
CA PRO A 568 1.21 -27.70 2.52
C PRO A 568 1.27 -28.04 1.02
N GLY A 569 0.10 -28.32 0.44
CA GLY A 569 -0.05 -28.57 -1.01
C GLY A 569 -0.19 -27.30 -1.86
N GLN A 570 -0.19 -26.13 -1.22
CA GLN A 570 -0.34 -24.79 -1.80
C GLN A 570 0.73 -23.88 -1.19
N PRO A 571 1.18 -22.83 -1.90
CA PRO A 571 2.01 -21.80 -1.30
C PRO A 571 1.15 -20.83 -0.49
N MET A 572 1.81 -20.14 0.45
CA MET A 572 1.31 -18.93 1.09
C MET A 572 1.85 -17.70 0.35
N ILE A 573 0.95 -16.81 -0.04
CA ILE A 573 1.25 -15.45 -0.50
C ILE A 573 0.30 -14.53 0.26
N GLN A 574 0.77 -13.78 1.26
CA GLN A 574 -0.14 -12.96 2.08
C GLN A 574 -0.83 -11.90 1.21
N ALA A 575 -2.16 -11.87 1.21
CA ALA A 575 -2.94 -10.84 0.52
C ALA A 575 -2.65 -9.46 1.11
N GLU A 576 -2.49 -9.41 2.42
CA GLU A 576 -2.10 -8.23 3.19
C GLU A 576 -1.17 -8.64 4.32
N TYR A 577 -0.10 -7.88 4.55
CA TYR A 577 0.76 -7.98 5.73
C TYR A 577 1.46 -6.64 5.98
N ALA A 578 2.10 -6.48 7.14
CA ALA A 578 2.86 -5.28 7.52
C ALA A 578 2.09 -3.96 7.25
N HIS A 579 1.07 -3.71 8.06
CA HIS A 579 0.18 -2.55 7.98
C HIS A 579 0.94 -1.22 8.16
N ALA A 580 1.09 -0.40 7.12
CA ALA A 580 2.00 0.74 7.09
C ALA A 580 1.48 2.03 7.77
N MET A 581 0.29 1.99 8.38
CA MET A 581 -0.40 3.13 9.00
C MET A 581 0.50 4.04 9.85
N GLY A 582 0.66 5.29 9.42
CA GLY A 582 1.47 6.27 10.13
C GLY A 582 2.93 5.88 10.23
N ASN A 583 3.47 5.78 11.45
CA ASN A 583 4.88 5.43 11.67
C ASN A 583 5.02 3.92 11.99
N SER A 584 5.03 3.08 10.96
CA SER A 584 4.92 1.61 11.06
C SER A 584 6.04 0.86 10.30
N ILE A 585 5.80 -0.38 9.86
CA ILE A 585 6.76 -1.28 9.17
C ILE A 585 7.98 -1.62 10.04
N GLY A 586 7.74 -1.89 11.33
CA GLY A 586 8.68 -2.64 12.16
C GLY A 586 8.75 -4.11 11.73
N ASN A 587 9.89 -4.75 12.00
CA ASN A 587 10.18 -6.19 11.81
C ASN A 587 10.08 -6.77 10.39
N LEU A 588 9.95 -5.94 9.36
CA LEU A 588 9.88 -6.40 7.96
C LEU A 588 11.07 -7.32 7.57
N GLN A 589 12.26 -7.09 8.11
CA GLN A 589 13.42 -7.96 7.88
C GLN A 589 13.18 -9.39 8.38
N GLU A 590 12.54 -9.57 9.54
CA GLU A 590 12.22 -10.89 10.09
C GLU A 590 11.17 -11.63 9.25
N TYR A 591 10.13 -10.94 8.77
CA TYR A 591 9.18 -11.52 7.81
C TYR A 591 9.91 -12.11 6.60
N TRP A 592 10.83 -11.33 6.03
CA TRP A 592 11.56 -11.73 4.82
C TRP A 592 12.67 -12.75 5.04
N ASP A 593 13.32 -12.75 6.21
CA ASP A 593 14.24 -13.82 6.59
C ASP A 593 13.51 -15.16 6.77
N THR A 594 12.23 -15.15 7.21
CA THR A 594 11.35 -16.34 7.25
C THR A 594 10.85 -16.75 5.86
N ILE A 595 10.37 -15.81 5.02
CA ILE A 595 9.96 -16.07 3.63
C ILE A 595 11.09 -16.77 2.87
N TYR A 596 12.30 -16.22 2.94
CA TYR A 596 13.48 -16.79 2.29
C TYR A 596 14.02 -18.09 2.91
N HIS A 597 13.39 -18.63 3.96
CA HIS A 597 13.76 -19.91 4.58
C HIS A 597 12.92 -21.09 4.09
N TYR A 598 11.64 -20.88 3.78
CA TYR A 598 10.68 -21.96 3.48
C TYR A 598 10.11 -21.82 2.05
N PRO A 599 10.33 -22.79 1.13
CA PRO A 599 9.94 -22.65 -0.28
C PRO A 599 8.46 -22.36 -0.55
N GLN A 600 7.56 -22.78 0.34
CA GLN A 600 6.12 -22.55 0.24
C GLN A 600 5.69 -21.13 0.68
N LEU A 601 6.58 -20.33 1.27
CA LEU A 601 6.31 -18.94 1.63
C LEU A 601 6.84 -18.05 0.49
N GLN A 602 5.95 -17.54 -0.36
CA GLN A 602 6.32 -16.82 -1.58
C GLN A 602 6.08 -15.30 -1.50
N GLY A 603 6.10 -14.75 -0.29
CA GLY A 603 5.98 -13.31 -0.04
C GLY A 603 4.54 -12.85 0.21
N GLY A 604 4.19 -11.68 -0.31
CA GLY A 604 2.88 -11.07 -0.11
C GLY A 604 2.85 -9.59 -0.46
N PHE A 605 1.71 -8.94 -0.20
CA PHE A 605 1.48 -7.53 -0.52
C PHE A 605 1.38 -6.68 0.74
N ILE A 606 2.24 -5.67 0.89
CA ILE A 606 2.16 -4.69 1.99
C ILE A 606 0.83 -3.94 1.94
N TRP A 607 0.22 -3.66 3.08
CA TRP A 607 -0.97 -2.79 3.17
C TRP A 607 -0.60 -1.39 3.69
N ASP A 608 -0.67 -0.31 2.90
CA ASP A 608 -0.96 -0.24 1.46
C ASP A 608 0.02 0.72 0.76
N TRP A 609 -0.19 0.97 -0.53
CA TRP A 609 0.66 1.88 -1.30
C TRP A 609 0.56 3.32 -0.80
N VAL A 610 -0.65 3.88 -0.67
CA VAL A 610 -0.82 5.34 -0.61
C VAL A 610 -1.89 5.78 0.38
N ASP A 611 -1.50 6.70 1.27
CA ASP A 611 -2.41 7.36 2.20
C ASP A 611 -3.62 7.92 1.43
N GLN A 612 -4.82 7.37 1.67
CA GLN A 612 -6.03 7.78 0.95
C GLN A 612 -6.57 9.14 1.41
N THR A 613 -5.72 10.03 1.94
CA THR A 613 -6.16 11.35 2.45
C THR A 613 -6.51 12.31 1.31
N LEU A 614 -7.49 13.16 1.54
CA LEU A 614 -7.94 14.18 0.58
C LEU A 614 -7.40 15.55 0.98
N PHE A 615 -6.93 16.34 0.01
CA PHE A 615 -6.48 17.70 0.27
C PHE A 615 -7.65 18.64 0.52
N LYS A 616 -7.57 19.36 1.64
CA LYS A 616 -8.57 20.34 2.07
C LYS A 616 -7.88 21.55 2.71
N THR A 617 -8.36 22.77 2.48
CA THR A 617 -7.93 23.93 3.27
C THR A 617 -8.74 24.02 4.57
N ASN A 618 -8.08 24.14 5.73
CA ASN A 618 -8.73 24.39 7.01
C ASN A 618 -9.16 25.87 7.19
N ALA A 619 -9.79 26.21 8.32
CA ALA A 619 -10.28 27.58 8.56
C ALA A 619 -9.15 28.62 8.73
N GLU A 620 -7.95 28.14 9.09
CA GLU A 620 -6.72 28.90 9.33
C GLU A 620 -5.90 29.13 8.03
N GLY A 621 -6.35 28.59 6.90
CA GLY A 621 -5.71 28.74 5.59
C GLY A 621 -4.55 27.77 5.33
N VAL A 622 -4.45 26.66 6.08
CA VAL A 622 -3.48 25.58 5.88
C VAL A 622 -4.11 24.50 5.01
N GLU A 623 -3.39 24.00 4.00
CA GLU A 623 -3.79 22.78 3.27
C GLU A 623 -3.38 21.55 4.12
N ILE A 624 -4.35 20.67 4.37
CA ILE A 624 -4.22 19.48 5.22
C ILE A 624 -4.54 18.21 4.43
N MET A 625 -3.90 17.11 4.83
CA MET A 625 -4.25 15.74 4.45
C MET A 625 -5.45 15.29 5.30
N ALA A 626 -6.67 15.62 4.86
CA ALA A 626 -7.90 15.35 5.59
C ALA A 626 -8.36 13.90 5.46
N TYR A 627 -8.99 13.39 6.51
CA TYR A 627 -9.42 11.99 6.66
C TYR A 627 -10.86 11.90 7.20
N GLY A 628 -11.26 10.74 7.73
CA GLY A 628 -12.65 10.46 8.11
C GLY A 628 -13.25 11.53 9.00
N GLY A 629 -14.44 12.02 8.65
CA GLY A 629 -15.21 13.02 9.41
C GLY A 629 -14.80 14.50 9.22
N ASP A 630 -13.67 14.81 8.56
CA ASP A 630 -13.29 16.23 8.33
C ASP A 630 -14.22 16.96 7.35
N PHE A 631 -14.99 16.21 6.55
CA PHE A 631 -15.92 16.77 5.56
C PHE A 631 -17.32 17.06 6.12
N GLY A 632 -17.60 16.73 7.38
CA GLY A 632 -18.87 17.00 8.06
C GLY A 632 -19.55 15.74 8.61
N GLU A 633 -20.83 15.88 8.99
CA GLU A 633 -21.60 14.79 9.61
C GLU A 633 -21.92 13.67 8.60
N SER A 634 -21.32 12.50 8.83
CA SER A 634 -21.65 11.23 8.17
C SER A 634 -22.89 10.56 8.81
N PRO A 635 -23.69 9.75 8.08
CA PRO A 635 -24.80 8.99 8.66
C PRO A 635 -24.37 7.91 9.69
N ARG A 636 -23.10 7.51 9.67
CA ARG A 636 -22.43 6.63 10.65
C ARG A 636 -21.24 7.39 11.27
N PRO A 637 -20.79 7.02 12.48
CA PRO A 637 -19.50 7.50 12.99
C PRO A 637 -18.37 7.19 12.00
N ASP A 638 -17.45 8.12 11.80
CA ASP A 638 -16.31 7.95 10.90
C ASP A 638 -15.19 7.10 11.51
N SER A 639 -14.31 6.58 10.65
CA SER A 639 -13.16 5.75 11.02
C SER A 639 -11.84 6.54 11.20
N ASP A 640 -11.90 7.83 11.55
CA ASP A 640 -10.73 8.67 11.85
C ASP A 640 -9.68 8.63 10.70
N ASN A 641 -8.38 8.52 11.00
CA ASN A 641 -7.32 8.40 10.01
C ASN A 641 -7.05 6.97 9.51
N PHE A 642 -7.95 5.99 9.72
CA PHE A 642 -7.66 4.57 9.41
C PHE A 642 -7.46 4.26 7.91
N LEU A 643 -7.73 5.20 7.01
CA LEU A 643 -7.37 5.12 5.58
C LEU A 643 -5.97 5.66 5.22
N ALA A 644 -5.18 6.10 6.22
CA ALA A 644 -3.82 6.61 6.04
C ALA A 644 -2.78 5.51 6.30
N ASN A 645 -2.78 4.52 5.40
CA ASN A 645 -2.05 3.26 5.50
C ASN A 645 -0.82 3.18 4.59
N GLY A 646 -0.37 4.30 4.02
CA GLY A 646 0.51 4.29 2.85
C GLY A 646 2.00 4.12 3.11
N VAL A 647 2.66 3.33 2.27
CA VAL A 647 4.11 3.43 2.01
C VAL A 647 4.51 4.84 1.52
N ILE A 648 3.58 5.55 0.88
CA ILE A 648 3.69 6.96 0.50
C ILE A 648 2.52 7.80 1.03
N GLN A 649 2.79 9.09 1.27
CA GLN A 649 1.74 10.11 1.45
C GLN A 649 0.93 10.28 0.15
N SER A 650 -0.26 10.86 0.25
CA SER A 650 -1.21 11.00 -0.86
C SER A 650 -0.65 11.73 -2.09
N ASP A 651 0.31 12.63 -1.87
CA ASP A 651 1.03 13.43 -2.87
C ASP A 651 2.23 12.72 -3.52
N ARG A 652 2.47 11.45 -3.16
CA ARG A 652 3.63 10.63 -3.56
C ARG A 652 4.96 11.00 -2.89
N THR A 653 4.92 11.73 -1.76
CA THR A 653 6.07 11.84 -0.84
C THR A 653 6.29 10.52 -0.08
N LEU A 654 7.55 10.07 0.05
CA LEU A 654 7.87 8.81 0.72
C LEU A 654 7.67 8.91 2.23
N ASN A 655 6.82 8.05 2.82
CA ASN A 655 6.84 7.85 4.27
C ASN A 655 8.15 7.14 4.67
N PRO A 656 8.76 7.46 5.83
CA PRO A 656 10.12 7.00 6.17
C PRO A 656 10.34 5.47 6.19
N HIS A 657 9.29 4.67 6.33
CA HIS A 657 9.37 3.21 6.20
C HIS A 657 9.66 2.70 4.79
N ALA A 658 9.40 3.49 3.74
CA ALA A 658 9.73 3.11 2.36
C ALA A 658 11.21 2.74 2.18
N TRP A 659 12.12 3.37 2.93
CA TRP A 659 13.55 3.06 2.88
C TRP A 659 13.91 1.69 3.50
N GLU A 660 13.11 1.19 4.45
CA GLU A 660 13.24 -0.18 4.96
C GLU A 660 12.73 -1.19 3.92
N ILE A 661 11.59 -0.90 3.27
CA ILE A 661 11.03 -1.74 2.19
C ILE A 661 12.06 -1.90 1.06
N ARG A 662 12.59 -0.79 0.53
CA ARG A 662 13.64 -0.80 -0.49
C ARG A 662 14.85 -1.65 -0.12
N LYS A 663 15.22 -1.65 1.17
CA LYS A 663 16.34 -2.42 1.70
C LYS A 663 16.03 -3.91 1.82
N VAL A 664 14.87 -4.27 2.36
CA VAL A 664 14.49 -5.67 2.58
C VAL A 664 14.19 -6.38 1.25
N TYR A 665 13.43 -5.71 0.37
CA TYR A 665 13.05 -6.18 -0.97
C TYR A 665 14.23 -6.22 -1.97
N GLN A 666 15.44 -5.76 -1.59
CA GLN A 666 16.55 -5.61 -2.54
C GLN A 666 16.93 -6.98 -3.20
N PRO A 667 17.00 -7.07 -4.53
CA PRO A 667 17.23 -8.37 -5.20
C PRO A 667 18.67 -8.87 -5.08
N LEU A 668 19.66 -8.02 -4.81
CA LEU A 668 21.06 -8.43 -4.63
C LEU A 668 21.45 -8.26 -3.17
N LYS A 669 22.04 -9.28 -2.53
CA LYS A 669 22.42 -9.22 -1.10
C LYS A 669 23.86 -9.68 -0.91
N PHE A 670 24.70 -8.86 -0.26
CA PHE A 670 26.01 -9.31 0.21
C PHE A 670 25.90 -9.81 1.64
N GLU A 671 26.42 -11.01 1.87
CA GLU A 671 26.52 -11.64 3.18
C GLU A 671 28.00 -11.88 3.53
N ALA A 672 28.32 -11.97 4.83
CA ALA A 672 29.67 -12.21 5.30
C ALA A 672 29.69 -13.38 6.28
N ASP A 673 30.14 -14.56 5.83
CA ASP A 673 30.22 -15.81 6.63
C ASP A 673 30.95 -15.62 7.98
N LYS A 674 31.81 -14.60 8.08
CA LYS A 674 32.71 -14.32 9.21
C LYS A 674 32.92 -12.80 9.35
N PRO A 675 33.31 -12.32 10.55
CA PRO A 675 33.81 -10.95 10.73
C PRO A 675 34.96 -10.65 9.77
N GLN A 676 34.82 -9.57 9.01
CA GLN A 676 35.77 -9.19 7.97
C GLN A 676 36.96 -8.42 8.59
N PRO A 677 38.21 -8.75 8.22
CA PRO A 677 39.37 -8.09 8.78
C PRO A 677 39.52 -6.65 8.25
N LEU A 678 40.21 -5.78 8.98
CA LEU A 678 40.58 -4.43 8.51
C LEU A 678 41.79 -4.48 7.55
N GLU A 679 41.78 -5.41 6.59
CA GLU A 679 42.90 -5.77 5.71
C GLU A 679 42.45 -5.88 4.23
N SER A 680 43.36 -6.26 3.32
CA SER A 680 43.05 -6.50 1.91
C SER A 680 42.65 -7.96 1.66
N GLY A 681 41.67 -8.19 0.78
CA GLY A 681 41.14 -9.54 0.51
C GLY A 681 39.97 -9.91 1.43
N LEU A 682 38.96 -9.05 1.45
CA LEU A 682 37.70 -9.30 2.16
C LEU A 682 36.87 -10.33 1.38
N GLU A 683 36.20 -11.24 2.08
CA GLU A 683 35.44 -12.34 1.47
C GLU A 683 33.96 -12.23 1.83
N PHE A 684 33.12 -11.98 0.81
CA PHE A 684 31.67 -11.93 0.91
C PHE A 684 31.05 -13.06 0.08
N THR A 685 29.79 -13.35 0.35
CA THR A 685 28.92 -14.14 -0.55
C THR A 685 27.93 -13.17 -1.16
N LEU A 686 27.89 -13.04 -2.49
CA LEU A 686 26.75 -12.42 -3.16
C LEU A 686 25.67 -13.49 -3.30
N TRP A 687 24.45 -13.15 -2.88
CA TRP A 687 23.25 -13.88 -3.24
C TRP A 687 22.46 -13.04 -4.24
N ASN A 688 22.26 -13.60 -5.43
CA ASN A 688 21.32 -13.05 -6.39
C ASN A 688 19.91 -13.61 -6.10
N ARG A 689 18.98 -12.72 -5.77
CA ARG A 689 17.57 -12.98 -5.48
C ARG A 689 16.65 -12.37 -6.55
N HIS A 690 17.21 -12.03 -7.71
CA HIS A 690 16.44 -11.91 -8.94
C HIS A 690 15.90 -13.29 -9.36
N ASP A 691 14.71 -13.26 -9.94
CA ASP A 691 14.01 -14.44 -10.44
C ASP A 691 14.52 -14.81 -11.86
N PHE A 692 14.93 -13.82 -12.67
CA PHE A 692 15.38 -14.03 -14.06
C PHE A 692 16.65 -13.23 -14.45
N LEU A 693 16.98 -12.14 -13.77
CA LEU A 693 18.16 -11.33 -14.11
C LEU A 693 19.47 -11.88 -13.52
N SER A 694 20.46 -12.15 -14.38
CA SER A 694 21.85 -12.33 -13.96
C SER A 694 22.45 -11.03 -13.42
N ALA A 695 23.41 -11.15 -12.50
CA ALA A 695 24.04 -10.02 -11.83
C ALA A 695 24.94 -9.17 -12.75
N ASP A 696 25.26 -9.63 -13.97
CA ASP A 696 26.02 -8.89 -14.99
C ASP A 696 25.34 -7.58 -15.42
N LYS A 697 24.02 -7.47 -15.20
CA LYS A 697 23.24 -6.25 -15.46
C LYS A 697 23.51 -5.13 -14.45
N PHE A 698 24.35 -5.38 -13.44
CA PHE A 698 24.68 -4.43 -12.39
C PHE A 698 26.20 -4.31 -12.20
N TRP A 699 26.65 -3.19 -11.63
CA TRP A 699 28.05 -2.98 -11.26
C TRP A 699 28.15 -2.53 -9.79
N ILE A 700 29.34 -2.71 -9.18
CA ILE A 700 29.54 -2.44 -7.75
C ILE A 700 30.32 -1.16 -7.53
N ARG A 701 29.80 -0.29 -6.65
CA ARG A 701 30.56 0.77 -5.98
C ARG A 701 30.73 0.42 -4.51
N TRP A 702 31.92 0.56 -3.95
CA TRP A 702 32.16 0.42 -2.51
C TRP A 702 32.70 1.71 -1.91
N ARG A 703 32.41 1.96 -0.62
CA ARG A 703 32.99 3.05 0.17
C ARG A 703 33.45 2.56 1.53
N LEU A 704 34.68 2.89 1.90
CA LEU A 704 35.25 2.67 3.23
C LEU A 704 35.12 3.95 4.07
N LEU A 705 34.44 3.87 5.20
CA LEU A 705 34.17 4.98 6.11
C LEU A 705 35.02 4.87 7.37
N GLU A 706 35.83 5.88 7.68
CA GLU A 706 36.46 6.05 9.01
C GLU A 706 35.60 6.97 9.89
N ASN A 707 35.20 6.50 11.06
CA ASN A 707 34.34 7.22 12.02
C ASN A 707 33.08 7.83 11.35
N GLY A 708 32.55 7.12 10.35
CA GLY A 708 31.37 7.50 9.56
C GLY A 708 31.63 8.49 8.40
N ARG A 709 32.89 8.82 8.08
CA ARG A 709 33.25 9.66 6.92
C ARG A 709 33.98 8.82 5.87
N SER A 710 33.60 8.93 4.60
CA SER A 710 34.31 8.23 3.52
C SER A 710 35.79 8.64 3.48
N ILE A 711 36.69 7.66 3.41
CA ILE A 711 38.15 7.86 3.26
C ILE A 711 38.71 7.23 1.98
N ALA A 712 37.98 6.27 1.40
CA ALA A 712 38.31 5.63 0.12
C ALA A 712 37.03 5.06 -0.51
N GLU A 713 36.95 5.09 -1.83
CA GLU A 713 35.89 4.44 -2.60
C GLU A 713 36.42 3.94 -3.93
N GLY A 714 35.63 3.10 -4.62
CA GLY A 714 35.99 2.57 -5.93
C GLY A 714 34.98 1.58 -6.48
N ALA A 715 35.31 0.99 -7.62
CA ALA A 715 34.55 -0.12 -8.20
C ALA A 715 34.92 -1.46 -7.54
N GLY A 716 33.98 -2.39 -7.49
CA GLY A 716 34.25 -3.82 -7.28
C GLY A 716 34.73 -4.51 -8.57
N PRO A 717 35.07 -5.80 -8.53
CA PRO A 717 35.13 -6.63 -9.73
C PRO A 717 33.74 -6.78 -10.38
N ALA A 718 33.71 -7.33 -11.60
CA ALA A 718 32.47 -7.64 -12.30
C ALA A 718 31.63 -8.70 -11.57
N LEU A 719 30.36 -8.80 -11.97
CA LEU A 719 29.41 -9.78 -11.46
C LEU A 719 29.01 -10.74 -12.58
N GLU A 720 29.05 -12.04 -12.28
CA GLU A 720 28.70 -13.14 -13.20
C GLU A 720 27.73 -14.15 -12.52
N THR A 721 27.11 -13.73 -11.41
CA THR A 721 26.19 -14.57 -10.61
C THR A 721 24.80 -14.60 -11.25
N GLU A 722 24.41 -15.75 -11.80
CA GLU A 722 23.09 -15.98 -12.40
C GLU A 722 21.91 -15.81 -11.40
N ALA A 723 20.68 -15.78 -11.92
CA ALA A 723 19.46 -15.64 -11.11
C ALA A 723 19.33 -16.77 -10.07
N GLY A 724 18.82 -16.45 -8.88
CA GLY A 724 18.70 -17.35 -7.72
C GLY A 724 20.02 -17.80 -7.04
N GLU A 725 21.17 -17.71 -7.73
CA GLU A 725 22.43 -18.34 -7.33
C GLU A 725 23.24 -17.56 -6.27
N ARG A 726 24.26 -18.25 -5.70
CA ARG A 726 25.18 -17.67 -4.70
C ARG A 726 26.64 -17.85 -5.08
N GLU A 727 27.39 -16.74 -5.11
CA GLU A 727 28.80 -16.72 -5.51
C GLU A 727 29.71 -16.10 -4.43
N LYS A 728 30.97 -16.56 -4.35
CA LYS A 728 31.97 -16.00 -3.44
C LYS A 728 32.73 -14.84 -4.08
N PHE A 729 32.59 -13.68 -3.48
CA PHE A 729 33.06 -12.39 -3.96
C PHE A 729 34.24 -11.89 -3.12
N GLN A 730 35.40 -11.61 -3.74
CA GLN A 730 36.56 -11.05 -3.05
C GLN A 730 36.74 -9.56 -3.35
N LEU A 731 36.67 -8.71 -2.31
CA LEU A 731 36.93 -7.28 -2.41
C LEU A 731 38.35 -6.91 -1.94
N ARG A 732 39.05 -6.11 -2.73
CA ARG A 732 40.40 -5.61 -2.40
C ARG A 732 40.35 -4.10 -2.18
N LEU A 733 40.41 -3.71 -0.90
CA LEU A 733 40.65 -2.32 -0.53
C LEU A 733 42.08 -1.88 -0.96
N PRO A 734 42.28 -0.60 -1.31
CA PRO A 734 43.62 -0.03 -1.50
C PRO A 734 44.40 0.03 -0.18
N GLU A 735 45.68 0.43 -0.23
CA GLU A 735 46.42 0.81 0.97
C GLU A 735 45.93 2.18 1.49
N TYR A 736 45.78 2.31 2.81
CA TYR A 736 45.39 3.54 3.50
C TYR A 736 45.99 3.58 4.91
N ASP A 737 46.18 4.79 5.46
CA ASP A 737 46.71 5.01 6.81
C ASP A 737 45.69 4.57 7.88
N ARG A 738 45.80 3.33 8.35
CA ARG A 738 44.88 2.75 9.34
C ARG A 738 45.03 3.41 10.71
N ASN A 739 43.93 3.94 11.24
CA ASN A 739 43.79 4.50 12.58
C ASN A 739 43.22 3.42 13.54
N PRO A 740 44.04 2.75 14.37
CA PRO A 740 43.58 1.66 15.24
C PRO A 740 42.65 2.11 16.39
N SER A 741 42.34 3.41 16.49
CA SER A 741 41.34 3.96 17.42
C SER A 741 40.04 4.41 16.73
N ALA A 742 39.90 4.17 15.42
CA ALA A 742 38.73 4.55 14.64
C ALA A 742 37.77 3.40 14.36
N GLU A 743 36.50 3.73 14.21
CA GLU A 743 35.45 2.79 13.80
C GLU A 743 35.34 2.75 12.27
N TYR A 744 35.46 1.56 11.68
CA TYR A 744 35.44 1.38 10.23
C TYR A 744 34.22 0.60 9.75
N HIS A 745 33.54 1.15 8.76
CA HIS A 745 32.46 0.49 8.02
C HIS A 745 32.79 0.45 6.54
N LEU A 746 32.54 -0.68 5.88
CA LEU A 746 32.51 -0.79 4.43
C LEU A 746 31.06 -0.82 3.97
N THR A 747 30.69 0.06 3.04
CA THR A 747 29.42 -0.03 2.31
C THR A 747 29.70 -0.57 0.92
N ILE A 748 28.91 -1.54 0.46
CA ILE A 748 28.91 -2.07 -0.90
C ILE A 748 27.54 -1.76 -1.50
N GLU A 749 27.51 -1.12 -2.66
CA GLU A 749 26.30 -0.75 -3.42
C GLU A 749 26.32 -1.51 -4.76
N THR A 750 25.18 -2.04 -5.21
CA THR A 750 24.98 -2.45 -6.61
C THR A 750 24.19 -1.39 -7.37
N LEU A 751 24.57 -1.15 -8.61
CA LEU A 751 24.07 -0.08 -9.44
C LEU A 751 23.62 -0.63 -10.80
N ALA A 752 22.43 -0.22 -11.25
CA ALA A 752 21.87 -0.62 -12.53
C ALA A 752 22.71 -0.09 -13.72
N ASN A 753 22.94 -0.95 -14.71
CA ASN A 753 23.36 -0.48 -16.03
C ASN A 753 22.19 0.25 -16.73
N GLU A 754 22.50 0.97 -17.83
CA GLU A 754 21.49 1.70 -18.61
C GLU A 754 20.40 0.75 -19.14
N GLY A 755 19.13 1.08 -18.90
CA GLY A 755 17.98 0.29 -19.34
C GLY A 755 17.73 -1.02 -18.58
N THR A 756 18.48 -1.34 -17.53
CA THR A 756 18.29 -2.59 -16.76
C THR A 756 16.99 -2.66 -15.97
N ILE A 757 16.48 -1.53 -15.47
CA ILE A 757 15.19 -1.46 -14.78
C ILE A 757 14.35 -0.37 -15.47
N PRO A 758 13.14 -0.69 -15.97
CA PRO A 758 12.27 0.30 -16.60
C PRO A 758 11.99 1.50 -15.70
N LEU A 759 11.86 2.69 -16.31
CA LEU A 759 11.73 4.00 -15.67
C LEU A 759 12.94 4.49 -14.83
N LEU A 760 13.94 3.64 -14.55
CA LEU A 760 15.11 4.03 -13.77
C LEU A 760 16.33 4.26 -14.67
N GLY A 761 17.02 5.38 -14.47
CA GLY A 761 18.25 5.69 -15.19
C GLY A 761 19.45 4.86 -14.72
N ARG A 762 20.47 4.80 -15.56
CA ARG A 762 21.80 4.27 -15.22
C ARG A 762 22.33 4.77 -13.86
N ASP A 763 23.10 3.91 -13.21
CA ASP A 763 23.76 4.12 -11.92
C ASP A 763 22.76 4.35 -10.75
N HIS A 764 21.48 3.99 -10.93
CA HIS A 764 20.52 3.83 -9.83
C HIS A 764 20.99 2.73 -8.87
N VAL A 765 21.10 3.02 -7.57
CA VAL A 765 21.48 2.04 -6.54
C VAL A 765 20.31 1.09 -6.26
N VAL A 766 20.45 -0.17 -6.67
CA VAL A 766 19.40 -1.20 -6.57
C VAL A 766 19.43 -1.88 -5.20
N ALA A 767 20.64 -2.19 -4.73
CA ALA A 767 20.88 -2.77 -3.41
C ALA A 767 22.10 -2.15 -2.73
N TRP A 768 22.18 -2.23 -1.41
CA TRP A 768 23.41 -1.92 -0.68
C TRP A 768 23.49 -2.70 0.63
N ASP A 769 24.69 -3.05 1.06
CA ASP A 769 24.97 -3.68 2.36
C ASP A 769 26.14 -2.99 3.04
N GLN A 770 26.14 -2.97 4.39
CA GLN A 770 27.19 -2.31 5.16
C GLN A 770 27.72 -3.20 6.29
N PHE A 771 29.04 -3.35 6.34
CA PHE A 771 29.77 -4.23 7.23
C PHE A 771 30.68 -3.43 8.16
N GLN A 772 30.57 -3.65 9.47
CA GLN A 772 31.49 -3.06 10.46
C GLN A 772 32.80 -3.89 10.46
N LEU A 773 33.86 -3.36 9.84
CA LEU A 773 35.15 -4.05 9.70
C LEU A 773 36.01 -3.96 10.98
N HIS A 774 35.85 -2.88 11.75
CA HIS A 774 36.58 -2.68 12.99
C HIS A 774 35.82 -1.76 13.93
N THR A 775 35.57 -2.26 15.14
CA THR A 775 35.10 -1.47 16.29
C THR A 775 36.32 -1.24 17.20
N PRO A 776 36.66 0.01 17.56
CA PRO A 776 37.71 0.26 18.53
C PRO A 776 37.42 -0.48 19.83
N GLU A 777 38.44 -1.05 20.46
CA GLU A 777 38.26 -1.64 21.80
C GLU A 777 37.60 -0.61 22.74
N GLN A 778 36.36 -0.87 23.13
CA GLN A 778 35.72 -0.21 24.28
C GLN A 778 36.24 -0.77 25.61
N SER A 779 37.48 -1.29 25.63
CA SER A 779 38.15 -1.68 26.85
C SER A 779 38.40 -0.45 27.73
N ALA A 780 38.49 -0.67 29.05
CA ALA A 780 38.77 0.41 30.00
C ALA A 780 40.12 1.12 29.71
N ALA A 781 41.00 0.54 28.89
CA ALA A 781 42.22 1.16 28.41
C ALA A 781 41.96 2.35 27.46
N ALA A 782 40.94 2.32 26.60
CA ALA A 782 40.59 3.46 25.73
C ALA A 782 40.11 4.67 26.55
N GLN A 783 39.35 4.41 27.63
CA GLN A 783 38.97 5.43 28.60
C GLN A 783 40.21 6.00 29.32
N GLN A 784 41.19 5.16 29.69
CA GLN A 784 42.47 5.61 30.26
C GLN A 784 43.38 6.35 29.25
N ALA A 785 43.29 6.04 27.96
CA ALA A 785 44.03 6.73 26.90
C ALA A 785 43.48 8.14 26.70
N LYS A 786 42.15 8.31 26.54
CA LYS A 786 41.52 9.65 26.56
C LYS A 786 41.80 10.40 27.88
N ALA A 787 41.87 9.72 29.03
CA ALA A 787 42.24 10.33 30.31
C ALA A 787 43.70 10.84 30.36
N LYS A 788 44.65 10.17 29.68
CA LYS A 788 46.03 10.68 29.51
C LYS A 788 46.12 11.79 28.45
N ALA A 789 45.30 11.73 27.41
CA ALA A 789 45.42 12.57 26.21
C ALA A 789 44.92 14.03 26.35
N LYS A 790 44.34 14.46 27.49
CA LYS A 790 44.10 15.91 27.71
C LYS A 790 44.19 16.39 29.16
N ALA A 791 45.27 16.03 29.86
CA ALA A 791 45.75 16.70 31.08
C ALA A 791 46.23 18.17 30.85
N LYS A 792 45.61 18.89 29.91
CA LYS A 792 45.90 20.27 29.47
C LYS A 792 44.64 21.15 29.46
N ALA A 793 43.75 20.95 30.42
CA ALA A 793 42.82 21.98 30.87
C ALA A 793 42.93 22.12 32.39
N LYS A 794 43.90 22.92 32.89
CA LYS A 794 43.95 23.36 34.30
C LYS A 794 42.85 24.40 34.64
N ALA A 795 41.69 24.27 33.99
CA ALA A 795 40.54 25.11 34.22
C ALA A 795 39.92 24.70 35.54
N LYS A 796 39.95 25.60 36.53
CA LYS A 796 39.29 25.35 37.82
C LYS A 796 37.79 25.49 37.66
N VAL A 797 37.03 24.71 38.43
CA VAL A 797 35.65 25.04 38.74
C VAL A 797 35.59 25.95 39.97
N SER A 798 34.61 26.84 39.99
CA SER A 798 34.14 27.54 41.19
C SER A 798 32.71 27.11 41.46
N VAL A 799 32.42 26.69 42.68
CA VAL A 799 31.08 26.31 43.12
C VAL A 799 30.57 27.38 44.07
N LYS A 800 29.43 27.98 43.74
CA LYS A 800 28.69 28.87 44.62
C LYS A 800 27.39 28.16 44.99
N ASP A 801 27.33 27.64 46.20
CA ASP A 801 26.06 27.18 46.78
C ASP A 801 25.28 28.36 47.37
N GLY A 802 23.96 28.28 47.29
CA GLY A 802 23.03 29.29 47.80
C GLY A 802 21.67 28.67 48.13
N ASP A 803 20.79 29.44 48.75
CA ASP A 803 19.58 28.92 49.40
C ASP A 803 18.61 28.24 48.42
N HIS A 804 18.55 28.71 47.17
CA HIS A 804 17.63 28.21 46.14
C HIS A 804 18.33 27.63 44.91
N GLY A 805 19.66 27.72 44.81
CA GLY A 805 20.37 27.26 43.62
C GLY A 805 21.87 27.10 43.81
N LEU A 806 22.43 26.21 42.99
CA LEU A 806 23.85 25.87 42.95
C LEU A 806 24.42 26.33 41.60
N THR A 807 25.42 27.20 41.60
CA THR A 807 26.12 27.65 40.38
C THR A 807 27.51 27.03 40.32
N VAL A 808 27.84 26.39 39.18
CA VAL A 808 29.17 25.87 38.86
C VAL A 808 29.73 26.65 37.68
N THR A 809 30.81 27.40 37.90
CA THR A 809 31.48 28.23 36.90
C THR A 809 32.82 27.62 36.51
N GLY A 810 33.04 27.36 35.22
CA GLY A 810 34.32 26.92 34.65
C GLY A 810 35.05 28.07 33.94
N LYS A 811 35.96 27.75 33.00
CA LYS A 811 36.75 28.79 32.29
C LYS A 811 35.89 29.68 31.38
N ASN A 812 35.03 29.06 30.58
CA ASN A 812 34.19 29.71 29.55
C ASN A 812 32.71 29.36 29.73
N ILE A 813 32.32 28.79 30.88
CA ILE A 813 30.99 28.22 31.11
C ILE A 813 30.43 28.57 32.48
N SER A 814 29.10 28.61 32.58
CA SER A 814 28.37 28.70 33.85
C SER A 814 27.16 27.79 33.78
N VAL A 815 27.06 26.85 34.72
CA VAL A 815 25.93 25.92 34.87
C VAL A 815 25.21 26.26 36.17
N GLN A 816 23.88 26.27 36.17
CA GLN A 816 23.08 26.52 37.37
C GLN A 816 22.03 25.42 37.55
N PHE A 817 21.92 24.89 38.76
CA PHE A 817 20.86 23.99 39.19
C PHE A 817 19.91 24.70 40.16
N ASN A 818 18.61 24.42 40.06
CA ASN A 818 17.63 24.78 41.08
C ASN A 818 17.59 23.67 42.15
N LYS A 819 17.75 24.03 43.42
CA LYS A 819 17.81 23.07 44.54
C LYS A 819 16.43 22.54 44.97
N SER A 820 15.32 23.15 44.53
CA SER A 820 13.97 22.68 44.88
C SER A 820 13.41 21.59 43.96
N ASN A 821 13.91 21.49 42.72
CA ASN A 821 13.48 20.49 41.74
C ASN A 821 14.63 19.71 41.08
N GLY A 822 15.88 20.05 41.38
CA GLY A 822 17.09 19.40 40.88
C GLY A 822 17.44 19.68 39.41
N GLN A 823 16.62 20.47 38.69
CA GLN A 823 16.82 20.71 37.27
C GLN A 823 18.00 21.65 37.02
N MET A 824 18.72 21.41 35.93
CA MET A 824 19.67 22.36 35.35
C MET A 824 18.87 23.49 34.69
N VAL A 825 18.91 24.70 35.26
CA VAL A 825 18.11 25.86 34.82
C VAL A 825 18.88 26.87 33.97
N SER A 826 20.20 26.69 33.83
CA SER A 826 21.03 27.47 32.92
C SER A 826 22.31 26.70 32.60
N TYR A 827 22.75 26.76 31.34
CA TYR A 827 24.04 26.27 30.86
C TYR A 827 24.53 27.23 29.78
N LYS A 828 25.41 28.15 30.20
CA LYS A 828 25.99 29.19 29.34
C LYS A 828 27.35 28.76 28.81
N ILE A 829 27.60 29.01 27.53
CA ILE A 829 28.93 28.97 26.88
C ILE A 829 29.28 30.39 26.44
N ASP A 830 30.44 30.90 26.83
CA ASP A 830 30.90 32.27 26.56
C ASP A 830 29.87 33.37 26.94
N GLY A 831 29.04 33.08 27.95
CA GLY A 831 27.95 33.95 28.42
C GLY A 831 26.63 33.78 27.66
N LYS A 832 26.62 33.15 26.48
CA LYS A 832 25.41 32.82 25.71
C LYS A 832 24.70 31.61 26.33
N GLU A 833 23.41 31.76 26.61
CA GLU A 833 22.56 30.72 27.20
C GLU A 833 22.07 29.72 26.14
N LEU A 834 22.35 28.43 26.35
CA LEU A 834 21.90 27.33 25.49
C LEU A 834 20.42 26.97 25.71
N LEU A 835 19.99 26.98 26.97
CA LEU A 835 18.80 26.24 27.41
C LEU A 835 17.53 27.10 27.42
N ILE A 836 16.41 26.43 27.14
CA ILE A 836 15.07 26.80 27.59
C ILE A 836 14.69 25.91 28.79
N LYS A 837 15.01 24.61 28.74
CA LYS A 837 14.77 23.63 29.81
C LYS A 837 15.93 22.65 29.86
N GLY A 838 16.50 22.41 31.04
CA GLY A 838 17.52 21.37 31.24
C GLY A 838 16.97 19.95 31.20
N LEU A 839 17.88 18.98 31.37
CA LEU A 839 17.57 17.56 31.35
C LEU A 839 16.47 17.18 32.35
N THR A 840 15.42 16.53 31.86
CA THR A 840 14.41 15.82 32.67
C THR A 840 14.26 14.38 32.20
N PRO A 841 13.94 13.42 33.08
CA PRO A 841 13.58 12.06 32.68
C PRO A 841 12.51 12.04 31.58
N ASN A 842 12.60 11.09 30.65
CA ASN A 842 11.57 10.83 29.65
C ASN A 842 11.36 9.33 29.50
N LEU A 843 10.12 8.87 29.73
CA LEU A 843 9.71 7.46 29.62
C LEU A 843 8.55 7.28 28.62
N TRP A 844 8.17 8.34 27.90
CA TRP A 844 6.98 8.38 27.03
C TRP A 844 7.36 8.81 25.61
N ARG A 845 6.65 8.32 24.59
CA ARG A 845 6.69 8.85 23.21
C ARG A 845 5.32 9.39 22.83
N ALA A 846 5.24 10.28 21.85
CA ALA A 846 3.94 10.66 21.31
C ALA A 846 3.33 9.44 20.56
N PRO A 847 2.12 8.96 20.92
CA PRO A 847 1.61 7.70 20.40
C PRO A 847 1.55 7.64 18.88
N ILE A 848 2.22 6.62 18.32
CA ILE A 848 2.03 6.25 16.91
C ILE A 848 0.70 5.49 16.73
N ASP A 849 0.23 5.30 15.51
CA ASP A 849 -1.07 4.64 15.28
C ASP A 849 -1.09 3.19 15.81
N ASN A 850 -0.01 2.42 15.61
CA ASN A 850 0.18 1.10 16.21
C ASN A 850 0.14 1.13 17.76
N ASP A 851 0.61 2.21 18.40
CA ASP A 851 0.55 2.36 19.87
C ASP A 851 -0.89 2.58 20.35
N ALA A 852 -1.74 3.25 19.55
CA ALA A 852 -3.07 3.68 19.98
C ALA A 852 -3.97 2.49 20.37
N ALA A 853 -3.80 1.35 19.71
CA ALA A 853 -4.52 0.11 19.99
C ALA A 853 -4.26 -0.48 21.38
N TRP A 854 -3.11 -0.21 22.02
CA TRP A 854 -2.74 -0.87 23.28
C TRP A 854 -2.06 0.03 24.32
N MET A 855 -1.18 0.95 23.94
CA MET A 855 -0.42 1.81 24.86
C MET A 855 -1.32 2.84 25.56
N LEU A 856 -2.33 3.38 24.84
CA LEU A 856 -3.31 4.32 25.40
C LEU A 856 -4.21 3.71 26.50
N LYS A 857 -4.21 2.37 26.64
CA LYS A 857 -4.97 1.67 27.69
C LYS A 857 -4.27 1.70 29.05
N ASP A 858 -2.98 2.01 29.11
CA ASP A 858 -2.21 2.19 30.35
C ASP A 858 -1.22 3.39 30.26
N PRO A 859 -1.65 4.61 30.64
CA PRO A 859 -0.83 5.81 30.58
C PRO A 859 0.20 5.93 31.73
N THR A 860 0.51 4.86 32.47
CA THR A 860 1.41 4.89 33.64
C THR A 860 2.76 5.55 33.35
N TRP A 861 3.37 5.31 32.18
CA TRP A 861 4.65 5.92 31.81
C TRP A 861 4.52 7.38 31.33
N LYS A 862 3.34 7.81 30.88
CA LYS A 862 3.02 9.22 30.61
C LYS A 862 2.98 10.01 31.91
N ALA A 863 2.25 9.51 32.91
CA ALA A 863 2.19 10.11 34.24
C ALA A 863 3.59 10.17 34.88
N ALA A 864 4.35 9.07 34.85
CA ALA A 864 5.72 9.02 35.36
C ALA A 864 6.70 9.98 34.64
N THR A 865 6.42 10.37 33.39
CA THR A 865 7.20 11.38 32.64
C THR A 865 6.81 12.81 33.01
N GLN A 866 5.54 13.06 33.32
CA GLN A 866 5.02 14.39 33.66
C GLN A 866 5.23 14.75 35.14
N GLU A 867 5.17 13.75 36.03
CA GLU A 867 5.22 13.90 37.49
C GLU A 867 6.58 13.44 38.04
N ALA A 868 7.58 14.34 38.05
CA ALA A 868 8.92 14.06 38.58
C ALA A 868 9.22 14.87 39.86
N GLN A 869 8.98 14.28 41.03
CA GLN A 869 9.26 14.92 42.32
C GLN A 869 10.72 14.69 42.75
N LEU A 870 11.43 15.76 43.10
CA LEU A 870 12.76 15.67 43.71
C LEU A 870 12.66 15.07 45.12
N VAL A 871 13.36 13.95 45.36
CA VAL A 871 13.52 13.33 46.69
C VAL A 871 14.86 13.72 47.30
N GLU A 872 15.93 13.78 46.49
CA GLU A 872 17.27 14.08 46.96
C GLU A 872 18.04 15.01 46.01
N PHE A 873 18.75 15.98 46.59
CA PHE A 873 19.77 16.79 45.91
C PHE A 873 21.05 16.79 46.75
N ARG A 874 22.13 16.18 46.25
CA ARG A 874 23.46 16.21 46.86
C ARG A 874 24.47 16.83 45.89
N HIS A 875 25.46 17.55 46.39
CA HIS A 875 26.56 18.04 45.57
C HIS A 875 27.91 17.95 46.30
N SER A 876 29.00 17.91 45.54
CA SER A 876 30.36 17.93 46.05
C SER A 876 31.33 18.56 45.05
N ALA A 877 32.47 19.05 45.55
CA ALA A 877 33.60 19.47 44.72
C ALA A 877 34.61 18.32 44.64
N ASP A 878 34.94 17.88 43.42
CA ASP A 878 35.96 16.86 43.16
C ASP A 878 37.30 17.58 42.90
N GLY A 879 37.98 17.86 44.03
CA GLY A 879 39.16 18.72 44.07
C GLY A 879 38.84 20.15 43.63
N SER A 880 39.57 20.63 42.62
CA SER A 880 39.33 21.95 42.00
C SER A 880 39.06 21.89 40.50
N GLN A 881 38.88 20.69 39.93
CA GLN A 881 38.80 20.49 38.48
C GLN A 881 37.38 20.13 38.00
N SER A 882 36.54 19.58 38.89
CA SER A 882 35.14 19.29 38.60
C SER A 882 34.24 19.41 39.82
N ALA A 883 32.94 19.57 39.57
CA ALA A 883 31.89 19.49 40.58
C ALA A 883 30.94 18.34 40.21
N VAL A 884 30.40 17.67 41.22
CA VAL A 884 29.42 16.58 41.06
C VAL A 884 28.11 17.02 41.68
N VAL A 885 27.01 16.81 40.98
CA VAL A 885 25.64 17.01 41.45
C VAL A 885 24.89 15.70 41.24
N ASN A 886 24.23 15.20 42.29
CA ASN A 886 23.40 14.01 42.24
C ASN A 886 21.96 14.39 42.56
N THR A 887 21.03 13.96 41.72
CA THR A 887 19.59 14.09 41.94
C THR A 887 18.93 12.72 41.99
N LEU A 888 17.94 12.54 42.88
CA LEU A 888 17.00 11.44 42.84
C LEU A 888 15.59 12.02 42.65
N HIS A 889 14.91 11.58 41.61
CA HIS A 889 13.51 11.89 41.34
C HIS A 889 12.65 10.65 41.53
N GLN A 890 11.53 10.81 42.23
CA GLN A 890 10.44 9.84 42.26
C GLN A 890 9.44 10.21 41.16
N LEU A 891 9.01 9.20 40.39
CA LEU A 891 8.23 9.37 39.18
C LEU A 891 6.80 8.82 39.34
N GLY A 892 5.81 9.65 38.99
CA GLY A 892 4.39 9.36 39.19
C GLY A 892 4.00 9.18 40.65
N ASP A 893 2.88 8.48 40.90
CA ASP A 893 2.57 7.88 42.21
C ASP A 893 3.58 6.76 42.54
N GLN A 894 4.82 7.11 42.85
CA GLN A 894 5.85 6.18 43.30
C GLN A 894 6.04 4.96 42.35
N THR A 895 5.83 5.17 41.04
CA THR A 895 5.92 4.11 40.02
C THR A 895 7.37 3.71 39.76
N ALA A 896 8.27 4.69 39.76
CA ALA A 896 9.70 4.50 39.54
C ALA A 896 10.56 5.55 40.27
N GLU A 897 11.85 5.27 40.32
CA GLU A 897 12.93 6.21 40.66
C GLU A 897 13.77 6.50 39.41
N PHE A 898 14.28 7.73 39.32
CA PHE A 898 15.26 8.14 38.32
C PHE A 898 16.37 8.94 39.02
N ALA A 899 17.55 8.35 39.13
CA ALA A 899 18.74 9.00 39.65
C ALA A 899 19.58 9.60 38.51
N THR A 900 20.29 10.70 38.77
CA THR A 900 21.23 11.30 37.80
C THR A 900 22.47 11.87 38.47
N GLU A 901 23.66 11.38 38.09
CA GLU A 901 24.94 12.06 38.36
C GLU A 901 25.27 13.03 37.22
N TYR A 902 25.44 14.30 37.54
CA TYR A 902 26.06 15.32 36.69
C TYR A 902 27.47 15.60 37.17
N ARG A 903 28.48 15.42 36.31
CA ARG A 903 29.89 15.72 36.59
C ARG A 903 30.39 16.82 35.67
N ILE A 904 30.37 18.05 36.18
CA ILE A 904 30.72 19.27 35.46
C ILE A 904 32.24 19.48 35.55
N LEU A 905 32.94 19.43 34.42
CA LEU A 905 34.38 19.71 34.32
C LEU A 905 34.62 21.21 34.07
N GLY A 906 35.76 21.74 34.53
CA GLY A 906 36.13 23.15 34.29
C GLY A 906 36.31 23.56 32.82
N SER A 907 36.39 22.59 31.90
CA SER A 907 36.33 22.76 30.45
C SER A 907 34.94 23.12 29.92
N GLY A 908 33.88 22.80 30.68
CA GLY A 908 32.48 22.86 30.26
C GLY A 908 31.86 21.52 29.86
N GLU A 909 32.66 20.46 29.70
CA GLU A 909 32.12 19.11 29.54
C GLU A 909 31.32 18.71 30.79
N ILE A 910 30.06 18.31 30.62
CA ILE A 910 29.24 17.70 31.66
C ILE A 910 29.07 16.23 31.31
N ARG A 911 29.53 15.32 32.17
CA ARG A 911 29.18 13.90 32.06
C ARG A 911 27.86 13.68 32.79
N VAL A 912 26.97 12.93 32.17
CA VAL A 912 25.66 12.58 32.73
C VAL A 912 25.59 11.06 32.81
N ARG A 913 25.19 10.55 33.97
CA ARG A 913 24.83 9.15 34.15
C ARG A 913 23.46 9.06 34.78
N ALA A 914 22.54 8.39 34.11
CA ALA A 914 21.18 8.18 34.57
C ALA A 914 21.01 6.72 35.01
N HIS A 915 20.20 6.51 36.05
CA HIS A 915 19.76 5.19 36.49
C HIS A 915 18.24 5.23 36.73
N PHE A 916 17.50 4.46 35.94
CA PHE A 916 16.07 4.25 36.07
C PHE A 916 15.81 2.94 36.81
N LYS A 917 14.84 2.95 37.72
CA LYS A 917 14.46 1.79 38.53
C LYS A 917 12.94 1.79 38.77
N PRO A 918 12.18 0.79 38.30
CA PRO A 918 10.77 0.63 38.68
C PRO A 918 10.64 0.28 40.18
N LEU A 919 9.52 0.68 40.79
CA LEU A 919 9.21 0.43 42.20
C LEU A 919 7.97 -0.46 42.43
N LYS A 920 7.19 -0.74 41.38
CA LYS A 920 5.97 -1.56 41.44
C LYS A 920 6.12 -2.78 40.53
N ASP A 921 5.53 -3.91 40.93
CA ASP A 921 5.40 -5.11 40.11
C ASP A 921 4.28 -4.95 39.06
N GLY A 922 4.33 -5.74 37.98
CA GLY A 922 3.24 -5.82 36.98
C GLY A 922 3.09 -4.59 36.07
N LEU A 923 4.09 -3.70 36.04
CA LEU A 923 4.09 -2.51 35.19
C LEU A 923 4.16 -2.85 33.68
N PRO A 924 3.55 -2.03 32.80
CA PRO A 924 3.62 -2.23 31.36
C PRO A 924 5.03 -1.99 30.80
N VAL A 925 5.27 -2.43 29.57
CA VAL A 925 6.52 -2.15 28.83
C VAL A 925 6.72 -0.64 28.61
N LEU A 926 7.98 -0.22 28.57
CA LEU A 926 8.42 1.17 28.48
C LEU A 926 8.51 1.64 27.01
N PRO A 927 7.83 2.74 26.64
CA PRO A 927 7.97 3.34 25.31
C PRO A 927 9.39 3.84 25.01
N ARG A 928 10.07 4.40 26.02
CA ARG A 928 11.51 4.74 25.97
C ARG A 928 12.11 4.71 27.37
N VAL A 929 13.43 4.73 27.46
CA VAL A 929 14.14 5.11 28.69
C VAL A 929 15.21 6.13 28.34
N GLY A 930 14.98 7.39 28.73
CA GLY A 930 15.85 8.48 28.33
C GLY A 930 15.68 9.77 29.12
N MET A 931 16.14 10.87 28.52
CA MET A 931 15.98 12.23 29.03
C MET A 931 15.70 13.20 27.88
N ASN A 932 14.86 14.21 28.13
CA ASN A 932 14.59 15.31 27.21
C ASN A 932 15.34 16.59 27.66
N LEU A 933 15.86 17.34 26.69
CA LEU A 933 16.54 18.63 26.83
C LEU A 933 15.94 19.62 25.83
N VAL A 934 15.66 20.86 26.24
CA VAL A 934 15.14 21.89 25.30
C VAL A 934 16.15 23.03 25.16
N LEU A 935 16.73 23.15 23.96
CA LEU A 935 17.60 24.25 23.56
C LEU A 935 16.77 25.37 22.91
N LYS A 936 17.37 26.55 22.74
CA LYS A 936 16.80 27.63 21.92
C LYS A 936 16.79 27.31 20.43
N GLY A 937 15.85 27.90 19.69
CA GLY A 937 15.67 27.70 18.25
C GLY A 937 16.78 28.26 17.36
N GLU A 938 17.81 28.91 17.91
CA GLU A 938 19.01 29.29 17.14
C GLU A 938 19.96 28.10 16.87
N TYR A 939 19.85 26.99 17.59
CA TYR A 939 20.74 25.82 17.48
C TYR A 939 20.26 24.76 16.46
N LYS A 940 19.76 25.22 15.29
CA LYS A 940 19.09 24.38 14.28
C LYS A 940 20.00 23.58 13.35
N GLN A 941 21.33 23.77 13.37
CA GLN A 941 22.23 22.98 12.52
C GLN A 941 22.55 21.63 13.20
N LEU A 942 21.97 20.55 12.68
CA LEU A 942 22.08 19.20 13.22
C LEU A 942 23.14 18.37 12.46
N GLN A 943 24.02 17.70 13.19
CA GLN A 943 24.94 16.70 12.65
C GLN A 943 25.02 15.49 13.60
N TRP A 944 25.03 14.27 13.09
CA TRP A 944 25.16 13.06 13.91
C TRP A 944 26.03 11.98 13.27
N PHE A 945 26.57 11.09 14.11
CA PHE A 945 27.18 9.83 13.70
C PHE A 945 26.36 8.69 14.30
N GLY A 946 25.66 7.95 13.45
CA GLY A 946 24.68 6.93 13.79
C GLY A 946 23.99 6.46 12.52
N ARG A 947 22.77 5.93 12.64
CA ARG A 947 21.98 5.56 11.45
C ARG A 947 21.27 6.75 10.80
N GLY A 948 21.17 6.75 9.47
CA GLY A 948 20.50 7.82 8.72
C GLY A 948 20.51 7.59 7.20
N PRO A 949 20.09 8.61 6.40
CA PRO A 949 19.72 9.96 6.83
C PRO A 949 18.29 10.07 7.40
N HIS A 950 17.36 9.22 6.95
CA HIS A 950 15.95 9.20 7.39
C HIS A 950 15.79 8.75 8.85
N GLU A 951 14.58 8.86 9.40
CA GLU A 951 14.26 8.34 10.73
C GLU A 951 14.17 6.80 10.76
N ASN A 952 14.57 6.21 11.88
CA ASN A 952 14.72 4.77 12.05
C ASN A 952 14.53 4.36 13.52
N TYR A 953 14.06 3.13 13.73
CA TYR A 953 13.66 2.57 15.03
C TYR A 953 14.29 1.19 15.23
N GLU A 954 14.25 0.65 16.44
CA GLU A 954 15.02 -0.56 16.79
C GLU A 954 14.64 -1.82 15.97
N ASP A 955 13.43 -1.85 15.44
CA ASP A 955 12.84 -2.85 14.55
C ASP A 955 12.68 -2.38 13.08
N ARG A 956 13.09 -1.14 12.76
CA ARG A 956 13.04 -0.55 11.41
C ARG A 956 14.26 0.33 11.18
N LYS A 957 15.40 -0.30 10.88
CA LYS A 957 16.71 0.38 10.76
C LYS A 957 17.72 -0.29 9.83
N THR A 958 17.36 -1.37 9.14
CA THR A 958 18.24 -1.99 8.15
C THR A 958 18.48 -1.05 6.96
N GLY A 959 17.45 -0.27 6.55
CA GLY A 959 17.51 0.72 5.48
C GLY A 959 18.30 1.99 5.82
N ALA A 960 18.67 2.17 7.09
CA ALA A 960 19.45 3.30 7.56
C ALA A 960 20.92 2.88 7.80
N ALA A 961 21.81 3.30 6.90
CA ALA A 961 23.25 3.03 7.00
C ALA A 961 23.90 3.82 8.16
N VAL A 962 25.04 3.33 8.67
CA VAL A 962 25.85 4.06 9.66
C VAL A 962 26.78 5.04 8.95
N GLY A 963 26.72 6.32 9.31
CA GLY A 963 27.50 7.39 8.69
C GLY A 963 27.44 8.72 9.47
N VAL A 964 28.23 9.71 9.05
CA VAL A 964 28.11 11.09 9.52
C VAL A 964 27.15 11.86 8.63
N TYR A 965 25.96 12.14 9.15
CA TYR A 965 24.90 12.86 8.45
C TYR A 965 24.76 14.29 8.99
N ASN A 966 24.25 15.20 8.16
CA ASN A 966 23.92 16.56 8.53
C ASN A 966 22.59 16.97 7.89
N ALA A 967 21.84 17.84 8.57
CA ALA A 967 20.55 18.38 8.14
C ALA A 967 20.15 19.58 9.03
N PRO A 968 19.17 20.40 8.64
CA PRO A 968 18.49 21.27 9.61
C PRO A 968 17.59 20.44 10.54
N VAL A 969 17.44 20.89 11.80
CA VAL A 969 16.43 20.38 12.75
C VAL A 969 15.02 20.42 12.15
N ASP A 970 14.74 21.47 11.37
CA ASP A 970 13.39 21.72 10.84
C ASP A 970 12.95 20.67 9.82
N SER A 971 13.89 19.94 9.19
CA SER A 971 13.61 18.80 8.29
C SER A 971 13.74 17.44 8.98
N GLN A 972 13.70 17.37 10.31
CA GLN A 972 13.63 16.11 11.06
C GLN A 972 12.22 15.77 11.53
N TYR A 973 11.27 16.69 11.34
CA TYR A 973 9.84 16.43 11.51
C TYR A 973 9.28 15.86 10.20
N HIS A 974 8.75 14.63 10.24
CA HIS A 974 7.93 14.09 9.15
C HIS A 974 6.46 14.38 9.45
N ASP A 975 5.76 15.00 8.51
CA ASP A 975 4.40 15.52 8.67
C ASP A 975 3.32 14.47 8.33
N TYR A 976 3.44 13.31 8.97
CA TYR A 976 2.39 12.28 8.98
C TYR A 976 0.99 12.90 9.11
N SER A 977 0.06 12.42 8.28
CA SER A 977 -1.34 12.90 8.17
C SER A 977 -1.95 13.23 9.54
N ARG A 978 -1.81 12.31 10.49
CA ARG A 978 -1.97 12.51 11.94
C ARG A 978 -0.60 12.63 12.63
N PRO A 979 -0.33 13.69 13.44
CA PRO A 979 0.93 13.84 14.18
C PRO A 979 1.19 12.73 15.21
N GLN A 980 2.47 12.34 15.33
CA GLN A 980 2.96 11.26 16.19
C GLN A 980 4.49 11.37 16.43
N GLU A 981 5.11 10.47 17.20
CA GLU A 981 6.58 10.43 17.34
C GLU A 981 7.25 10.23 15.97
N THR A 982 8.28 11.04 15.70
CA THR A 982 9.03 11.10 14.44
C THR A 982 10.47 11.58 14.70
N GLY A 983 11.37 11.40 13.73
CA GLY A 983 12.72 11.98 13.72
C GLY A 983 13.75 11.18 14.51
N ASN A 984 13.43 9.99 15.02
CA ASN A 984 14.35 9.15 15.77
C ASN A 984 15.49 8.62 14.89
N LYS A 985 16.71 8.56 15.45
CA LYS A 985 17.88 7.88 14.87
C LYS A 985 18.42 6.90 15.90
N THR A 986 18.64 5.63 15.54
CA THR A 986 19.27 4.64 16.43
C THR A 986 20.78 4.56 16.22
N ASP A 987 21.42 3.73 17.04
CA ASP A 987 22.84 3.39 16.99
C ASP A 987 23.74 4.65 17.01
N VAL A 988 23.30 5.73 17.68
CA VAL A 988 23.97 7.03 17.66
C VAL A 988 25.19 7.01 18.60
N ARG A 989 26.37 7.25 18.03
CA ARG A 989 27.63 7.46 18.75
C ARG A 989 27.68 8.90 19.29
N TRP A 990 27.26 9.86 18.48
CA TRP A 990 27.15 11.27 18.86
C TRP A 990 26.16 12.06 17.99
N MET A 991 25.62 13.13 18.57
CA MET A 991 24.79 14.14 17.89
C MET A 991 25.30 15.54 18.26
N SER A 992 25.11 16.53 17.40
CA SER A 992 25.50 17.92 17.65
C SER A 992 24.48 18.89 17.07
N LEU A 993 24.22 19.95 17.84
CA LEU A 993 23.30 21.04 17.53
C LEU A 993 24.06 22.36 17.66
N THR A 994 24.18 23.11 16.57
CA THR A 994 24.93 24.37 16.51
C THR A 994 24.15 25.51 15.88
N ASP A 995 24.53 26.74 16.25
CA ASP A 995 24.08 27.97 15.61
C ASP A 995 24.89 28.28 14.33
N GLY A 996 24.48 29.32 13.59
CA GLY A 996 25.17 29.77 12.37
C GLY A 996 26.61 30.27 12.54
N SER A 997 27.16 30.29 13.76
CA SER A 997 28.60 30.52 14.02
C SER A 997 29.39 29.23 14.25
N GLY A 998 28.74 28.06 14.16
CA GLY A 998 29.31 26.77 14.55
C GLY A 998 29.44 26.58 16.07
N SER A 999 28.82 27.46 16.87
CA SER A 999 28.82 27.36 18.33
C SER A 999 27.60 26.58 18.82
N GLY A 1000 27.75 25.75 19.83
CA GLY A 1000 26.61 24.99 20.37
C GLY A 1000 27.01 23.80 21.24
N LEU A 1001 26.26 22.71 21.10
CA LEU A 1001 26.33 21.55 21.98
C LEU A 1001 26.56 20.27 21.18
N ARG A 1002 27.38 19.37 21.72
CA ARG A 1002 27.59 18.01 21.23
C ARG A 1002 27.27 17.01 22.35
N ILE A 1003 26.57 15.95 22.00
CA ILE A 1003 26.20 14.84 22.85
C ILE A 1003 27.00 13.63 22.35
N GLU A 1004 27.83 13.02 23.19
CA GLU A 1004 28.63 11.82 22.85
C GLU A 1004 28.37 10.74 23.90
N GLY A 1005 27.94 9.54 23.47
CA GLY A 1005 27.56 8.46 24.38
C GLY A 1005 28.73 7.92 25.22
N GLU A 1006 28.40 7.22 26.31
CA GLU A 1006 29.28 6.17 26.89
C GLU A 1006 28.98 4.78 26.27
N GLN A 1007 27.81 4.64 25.65
CA GLN A 1007 27.33 3.53 24.79
C GLN A 1007 26.51 4.12 23.63
N LEU A 1008 26.05 3.30 22.67
CA LEU A 1008 25.14 3.77 21.61
C LEU A 1008 23.82 4.29 22.20
N LEU A 1009 23.17 5.22 21.49
CA LEU A 1009 21.95 5.91 21.91
C LEU A 1009 20.86 5.85 20.82
N SER A 1010 19.60 6.04 21.23
CA SER A 1010 18.54 6.53 20.34
C SER A 1010 18.32 8.03 20.60
N MET A 1011 18.17 8.82 19.54
CA MET A 1011 18.09 10.28 19.65
C MET A 1011 17.19 10.91 18.58
N SER A 1012 16.37 11.89 18.95
CA SER A 1012 15.62 12.76 18.03
C SER A 1012 15.79 14.24 18.41
N ALA A 1013 15.80 15.13 17.42
CA ALA A 1013 15.91 16.57 17.61
C ALA A 1013 14.88 17.28 16.71
N LEU A 1014 13.85 17.87 17.31
CA LEU A 1014 12.68 18.43 16.61
C LEU A 1014 12.47 19.92 16.93
N PRO A 1015 11.85 20.70 16.02
CA PRO A 1015 11.49 22.10 16.26
C PRO A 1015 10.18 22.28 17.07
N VAL A 1016 9.57 21.17 17.50
CA VAL A 1016 8.34 21.12 18.30
C VAL A 1016 8.59 20.34 19.59
N LEU A 1017 7.74 20.53 20.60
CA LEU A 1017 7.77 19.71 21.82
C LEU A 1017 7.05 18.38 21.57
N GLN A 1018 7.43 17.34 22.31
CA GLN A 1018 6.74 16.04 22.25
C GLN A 1018 5.24 16.16 22.60
N SER A 1019 4.87 17.13 23.44
CA SER A 1019 3.47 17.45 23.78
C SER A 1019 2.66 18.10 22.65
N ASP A 1020 3.32 18.57 21.59
CA ASP A 1020 2.65 19.15 20.41
C ASP A 1020 2.21 18.05 19.43
N LEU A 1021 2.85 16.88 19.50
CA LEU A 1021 2.58 15.69 18.68
C LEU A 1021 1.43 14.82 19.25
N GLU A 1022 0.91 15.14 20.44
CA GLU A 1022 -0.06 14.32 21.16
C GLU A 1022 -1.38 15.09 21.43
N HIS A 1023 -2.50 14.53 20.98
CA HIS A 1023 -3.84 15.08 21.13
C HIS A 1023 -4.86 13.99 21.50
N ASP A 1024 -6.02 14.37 22.04
CA ASP A 1024 -7.14 13.43 22.21
C ASP A 1024 -7.92 13.33 20.89
N ARG A 1025 -7.66 12.25 20.14
CA ARG A 1025 -8.31 11.92 18.86
C ARG A 1025 -9.85 11.92 18.92
N LYS A 1026 -10.46 11.79 20.11
CA LYS A 1026 -11.92 11.79 20.27
C LYS A 1026 -12.54 13.18 20.40
N SER A 1027 -11.75 14.21 20.67
CA SER A 1027 -12.23 15.60 20.87
C SER A 1027 -11.47 16.66 20.07
N VAL A 1028 -10.31 16.31 19.53
CA VAL A 1028 -9.47 17.19 18.71
C VAL A 1028 -8.99 16.42 17.49
N ARG A 1029 -9.30 16.96 16.30
CA ARG A 1029 -8.68 16.61 15.02
C ARG A 1029 -7.47 17.52 14.81
N LEU A 1030 -6.33 16.95 14.43
CA LEU A 1030 -5.07 17.67 14.28
C LEU A 1030 -4.21 16.97 13.24
N HIS A 1031 -3.71 17.73 12.27
CA HIS A 1031 -3.03 17.20 11.09
C HIS A 1031 -1.54 17.58 11.08
N GLY A 1032 -0.71 16.78 10.38
CA GLY A 1032 0.74 17.01 10.27
C GLY A 1032 1.11 18.46 9.91
N ALA A 1033 0.55 18.96 8.82
CA ALA A 1033 0.78 20.31 8.30
C ALA A 1033 0.36 21.46 9.25
N GLU A 1034 -0.43 21.20 10.30
CA GLU A 1034 -0.84 22.22 11.27
C GLU A 1034 0.25 22.50 12.33
N LEU A 1035 1.22 21.60 12.51
CA LEU A 1035 2.28 21.73 13.50
C LEU A 1035 3.41 22.66 13.05
N ARG A 1036 3.30 23.93 13.43
CA ARG A 1036 4.28 24.96 13.08
C ARG A 1036 5.55 24.87 13.95
N PRO A 1037 6.77 24.87 13.34
CA PRO A 1037 8.03 25.00 14.05
C PRO A 1037 8.08 26.15 15.07
N LYS A 1038 8.63 25.88 16.26
CA LYS A 1038 8.78 26.85 17.36
C LYS A 1038 10.24 27.35 17.45
N ASP A 1039 10.47 28.42 18.22
CA ASP A 1039 11.82 28.94 18.52
C ASP A 1039 12.54 28.13 19.61
N LEU A 1040 12.61 26.81 19.39
CA LEU A 1040 13.25 25.84 20.28
C LEU A 1040 13.82 24.67 19.49
N VAL A 1041 14.64 23.85 20.15
CA VAL A 1041 14.94 22.49 19.71
C VAL A 1041 14.69 21.55 20.88
N SER A 1042 13.70 20.67 20.73
CA SER A 1042 13.44 19.57 21.66
C SER A 1042 14.34 18.39 21.29
N LEU A 1043 15.29 18.05 22.17
CA LEU A 1043 16.25 16.97 22.00
C LEU A 1043 15.93 15.83 22.97
N ASN A 1044 15.65 14.64 22.44
CA ASN A 1044 15.62 13.41 23.21
C ASN A 1044 16.98 12.71 23.18
N ILE A 1045 17.42 12.23 24.34
CA ILE A 1045 18.68 11.50 24.57
C ILE A 1045 18.33 10.20 25.27
N ASP A 1046 17.97 9.17 24.51
CA ASP A 1046 17.49 7.89 25.02
C ASP A 1046 18.63 6.86 25.08
N TRP A 1047 18.59 5.98 26.08
CA TRP A 1047 19.32 4.71 26.00
C TRP A 1047 18.77 3.86 24.86
N LYS A 1048 17.43 3.69 24.85
CA LYS A 1048 16.67 2.96 23.84
C LYS A 1048 15.23 3.50 23.77
N GLN A 1049 14.64 3.52 22.58
CA GLN A 1049 13.20 3.61 22.37
C GLN A 1049 12.69 2.23 21.92
N MET A 1050 11.45 1.84 22.27
CA MET A 1050 10.88 0.61 21.75
C MET A 1050 10.62 0.70 20.23
N GLY A 1051 10.43 -0.45 19.59
CA GLY A 1051 10.09 -0.53 18.17
C GLY A 1051 8.77 0.15 17.79
N VAL A 1052 8.49 0.23 16.49
CA VAL A 1052 7.22 0.73 15.94
C VAL A 1052 6.18 -0.38 15.72
N GLY A 1053 6.61 -1.63 15.51
CA GLY A 1053 5.73 -2.73 15.10
C GLY A 1053 5.13 -2.49 13.70
N GLY A 1054 4.23 -3.37 13.28
CA GLY A 1054 3.52 -3.22 12.00
C GLY A 1054 2.66 -4.41 11.60
N ASP A 1055 2.75 -5.54 12.30
CA ASP A 1055 2.00 -6.77 12.01
C ASP A 1055 0.50 -6.47 11.82
N ASN A 1056 -0.07 -5.62 12.68
CA ASN A 1056 -1.28 -4.84 12.41
C ASN A 1056 -1.37 -3.60 13.33
N SER A 1057 -2.32 -2.69 13.06
CA SER A 1057 -2.55 -1.47 13.87
C SER A 1057 -3.74 -1.56 14.85
N TRP A 1058 -4.37 -2.73 15.04
CA TRP A 1058 -5.54 -2.90 15.92
C TRP A 1058 -5.28 -3.73 17.19
N GLY A 1059 -4.13 -4.38 17.33
CA GLY A 1059 -3.77 -5.07 18.57
C GLY A 1059 -2.33 -5.54 18.72
N ALA A 1060 -1.57 -5.66 17.62
CA ALA A 1060 -0.19 -6.11 17.64
C ALA A 1060 0.74 -5.16 18.43
N ARG A 1061 1.95 -5.65 18.73
CA ARG A 1061 3.03 -4.92 19.41
C ARG A 1061 4.34 -5.22 18.68
N PRO A 1062 5.37 -4.37 18.79
CA PRO A 1062 6.72 -4.75 18.36
C PRO A 1062 7.12 -6.10 18.97
N LEU A 1063 7.84 -6.94 18.22
CA LEU A 1063 8.32 -8.26 18.72
C LEU A 1063 9.06 -8.09 20.06
N GLU A 1064 9.02 -9.10 20.94
CA GLU A 1064 9.50 -8.97 22.34
C GLU A 1064 10.93 -8.40 22.45
N LYS A 1065 11.85 -8.79 21.54
CA LYS A 1065 13.22 -8.27 21.43
C LYS A 1065 13.34 -6.75 21.19
N TYR A 1066 12.27 -6.13 20.69
CA TYR A 1066 12.16 -4.70 20.38
C TYR A 1066 11.33 -3.91 21.41
N GLN A 1067 10.68 -4.60 22.36
CA GLN A 1067 10.07 -3.97 23.53
C GLN A 1067 11.15 -3.59 24.57
N ILE A 1068 10.76 -2.80 25.58
CA ILE A 1068 11.61 -2.50 26.74
C ILE A 1068 10.84 -2.96 28.00
N PRO A 1069 11.21 -4.09 28.63
CA PRO A 1069 10.58 -4.53 29.88
C PRO A 1069 10.68 -3.51 31.01
N ALA A 1070 9.76 -3.54 31.97
CA ALA A 1070 9.82 -2.70 33.17
C ALA A 1070 10.92 -3.21 34.15
N ALA A 1071 12.18 -2.94 33.82
CA ALA A 1071 13.36 -3.35 34.57
C ALA A 1071 14.27 -2.15 34.94
N SER A 1072 15.30 -2.39 35.75
CA SER A 1072 16.28 -1.35 36.12
C SER A 1072 17.33 -1.15 35.03
N TYR A 1073 17.56 0.09 34.62
CA TYR A 1073 18.46 0.45 33.51
C TYR A 1073 19.43 1.56 33.89
N SER A 1074 20.61 1.57 33.27
CA SER A 1074 21.65 2.58 33.49
C SER A 1074 22.32 2.95 32.18
N TYR A 1075 22.51 4.24 31.91
CA TYR A 1075 23.23 4.70 30.72
C TYR A 1075 23.97 6.02 30.98
N GLY A 1076 24.99 6.30 30.15
CA GLY A 1076 25.84 7.48 30.26
C GLY A 1076 26.00 8.23 28.93
N PHE A 1077 26.19 9.54 29.01
CA PHE A 1077 26.55 10.40 27.88
C PHE A 1077 27.29 11.67 28.35
N ARG A 1078 27.88 12.41 27.41
CA ARG A 1078 28.66 13.62 27.65
C ARG A 1078 28.09 14.79 26.85
N LEU A 1079 27.75 15.87 27.55
CA LEU A 1079 27.39 17.16 26.98
C LEU A 1079 28.67 18.01 26.85
N ILE A 1080 29.08 18.30 25.62
CA ILE A 1080 30.38 18.90 25.27
C ILE A 1080 30.14 20.24 24.56
N PRO A 1081 30.70 21.36 25.05
CA PRO A 1081 30.73 22.63 24.32
C PRO A 1081 31.38 22.47 22.95
N GLN A 1082 30.65 22.80 21.87
CA GLN A 1082 31.18 22.78 20.51
C GLN A 1082 31.45 24.21 20.02
N LYS A 1083 32.60 24.38 19.37
CA LYS A 1083 32.90 25.45 18.42
C LYS A 1083 33.55 24.84 17.20
N SER A 1084 32.80 24.77 16.11
CA SER A 1084 33.37 24.48 14.80
C SER A 1084 33.91 25.78 14.20
N THR A 1085 35.15 25.76 13.71
CA THR A 1085 35.53 26.71 12.64
C THR A 1085 34.79 26.27 11.40
N VAL A 1086 34.01 27.16 10.79
CA VAL A 1086 33.36 26.90 9.50
C VAL A 1086 34.45 26.55 8.48
N LEU A 1087 34.52 25.28 8.12
CA LEU A 1087 35.14 24.86 6.87
C LEU A 1087 34.14 25.27 5.78
N ALA A 1088 34.58 26.12 4.86
CA ALA A 1088 33.81 26.35 3.65
C ALA A 1088 33.71 25.03 2.90
N GLU A 1089 32.50 24.66 2.50
CA GLU A 1089 32.28 23.49 1.66
C GLU A 1089 32.88 23.75 0.27
N HIS A 1090 33.53 22.72 -0.27
CA HIS A 1090 33.77 22.60 -1.70
C HIS A 1090 32.76 21.58 -2.22
N ASP A 1091 32.11 21.93 -3.32
CA ASP A 1091 31.04 21.15 -3.97
C ASP A 1091 31.48 19.73 -4.37
#